data_AF-A0A7S7NYW5-F1
#
_entry.id   AF-A0A7S7NYW5-F1
#
_cell.length_a   1.000
_cell.length_b   1.000
_cell.length_c   1.000
_cell.angle_alpha   90.00
_cell.angle_beta   90.00
_cell.angle_gamma   90.00
#
_symmetry.space_group_name_H-M   'P 1'
#
loop_
_entity.id
_entity.type
_entity.pdbx_description
1 polymer ?
#
loop_
_entity_poly.entity_id
_entity_poly.type
_entity_poly.pdbx_seq_one_letter_code
_entity_poly.pdbx_strand_id
1 'polypeptide(L)'
;MRILILLCCALSVQAAAIPSAQSGAWDNPATWTGGVIPGNGDTATIGNGHTITIRGGTTVTVGTSPASDGSSYAIQCASGTGTGVLVVSGTLIFRGPILQCASTWTLSPGATITHDSSQAATPSTANYKWRFTGAAAQTSAYLNAIGTAGSRITINVAAGSGNAGGFDSYNGAGTDGNLFLEYVDVRNWGVTGGAGKWVVIYPFNCSTSVVRGFTLRNATVDSSAEISLQNILGSCTFDFYNVTITNPTAARAIGIGIGNAINTNIATNGRRRMENVFVEGAGVNVTAHAVTLWPDLGFQFSGNYFRSSASASSIPAFVCGGRCVVGASGRSDLNWYEGRDMTQASGNRPPGGANSRLMIVMSDNSNGHNATIMPEDSTIDGWIAWNSLDGDAGDDNMLIPAATQGGNRTLIIKNGVVLRRPSGGDVGTVADINGSSSCTGANCPAVTFNKNTWFVGDFTATSQLAVTLEGNSGYPGVFASVRDNIAHRTAGGIGQIVKWTSATSVADGAFANVDYNWTHNITSSLKYFTKLGTFAEYSAAPGANDQSGDPLFVEVTRTPLTYAQRWDASVTTLDGLAAKYKACYQYRANGTAFCDPRFYDLADMYNWVRAGWRTRNPATWTAGHDGTHVGGVEPTRKFGVFAQ
;
A
#
# COMPACT_ATOMS: atom_id res chain seq x y z
N MET A 1 -54.18 17.78 57.54
CA MET A 1 -53.14 17.91 56.49
C MET A 1 -52.13 16.78 56.70
N ARG A 2 -52.20 15.70 55.91
CA ARG A 2 -51.28 14.54 56.01
C ARG A 2 -50.31 14.63 54.82
N ILE A 3 -49.04 14.87 55.12
CA ILE A 3 -47.95 14.92 54.15
C ILE A 3 -47.43 13.48 53.97
N LEU A 4 -47.58 12.95 52.75
CA LEU A 4 -47.01 11.69 52.32
C LEU A 4 -45.59 11.98 51.79
N ILE A 5 -44.57 11.67 52.58
CA ILE A 5 -43.16 11.73 52.16
C ILE A 5 -42.89 10.49 51.31
N LEU A 6 -42.85 10.68 49.99
CA LEU A 6 -42.44 9.65 49.04
C LEU A 6 -40.90 9.55 49.12
N LEU A 7 -40.40 8.54 49.82
CA LEU A 7 -38.98 8.24 49.93
C LEU A 7 -38.50 7.68 48.57
N CYS A 8 -38.04 8.56 47.68
CA CYS A 8 -37.30 8.19 46.48
C CYS A 8 -35.94 7.61 46.89
N CYS A 9 -35.92 6.36 47.36
CA CYS A 9 -34.70 5.57 47.39
C CYS A 9 -34.21 5.45 45.95
N ALA A 10 -33.19 6.22 45.59
CA ALA A 10 -32.42 6.00 44.39
C ALA A 10 -31.80 4.60 44.51
N LEU A 11 -32.45 3.59 43.93
CA LEU A 11 -31.88 2.27 43.76
C LEU A 11 -30.66 2.45 42.86
N SER A 12 -29.47 2.49 43.47
CA SER A 12 -28.24 2.38 42.72
C SER A 12 -28.22 0.96 42.14
N VAL A 13 -28.58 0.83 40.87
CA VAL A 13 -28.38 -0.40 40.11
C VAL A 13 -26.86 -0.57 40.01
N GLN A 14 -26.29 -1.38 40.89
CA GLN A 14 -24.87 -1.69 40.86
C GLN A 14 -24.62 -2.70 39.75
N ALA A 15 -23.62 -2.42 38.92
CA ALA A 15 -23.14 -3.35 37.91
C ALA A 15 -22.70 -4.66 38.58
N ALA A 16 -23.37 -5.78 38.27
CA ALA A 16 -22.98 -7.07 38.81
C ALA A 16 -21.83 -7.66 37.98
N ALA A 17 -20.83 -8.24 38.66
CA ALA A 17 -19.87 -9.11 38.01
C ALA A 17 -20.39 -10.54 38.06
N ILE A 18 -20.69 -11.12 36.89
CA ILE A 18 -21.36 -12.41 36.77
C ILE A 18 -20.40 -13.41 36.11
N PRO A 19 -19.78 -14.32 36.89
CA PRO A 19 -18.97 -15.38 36.34
C PRO A 19 -19.81 -16.44 35.64
N SER A 20 -19.26 -17.10 34.62
CA SER A 20 -19.84 -18.32 34.08
C SER A 20 -19.75 -19.46 35.10
N ALA A 21 -20.85 -20.17 35.33
CA ALA A 21 -20.90 -21.38 36.15
C ALA A 21 -20.46 -22.64 35.41
N GLN A 22 -20.66 -22.67 34.09
CA GLN A 22 -20.28 -23.79 33.20
C GLN A 22 -20.22 -23.29 31.75
N SER A 23 -19.78 -24.16 30.83
CA SER A 23 -19.94 -23.93 29.38
C SER A 23 -21.42 -23.90 28.98
N GLY A 24 -21.77 -23.11 27.96
CA GLY A 24 -23.12 -23.11 27.41
C GLY A 24 -23.45 -21.85 26.62
N ALA A 25 -24.74 -21.71 26.30
CA ALA A 25 -25.23 -20.55 25.58
C ALA A 25 -25.32 -19.32 26.51
N TRP A 26 -25.00 -18.13 26.00
CA TRP A 26 -25.06 -16.88 26.77
C TRP A 26 -26.45 -16.64 27.37
N ASP A 27 -27.51 -16.95 26.63
CA ASP A 27 -28.89 -16.73 27.03
C ASP A 27 -29.49 -17.87 27.88
N ASN A 28 -28.66 -18.83 28.33
CA ASN A 28 -29.08 -19.86 29.27
C ASN A 28 -28.71 -19.45 30.71
N PRO A 29 -29.69 -19.26 31.62
CA PRO A 29 -29.42 -18.96 33.03
C PRO A 29 -28.44 -19.92 33.70
N ALA A 30 -28.50 -21.22 33.36
CA ALA A 30 -27.62 -22.23 33.96
C ALA A 30 -26.15 -22.08 33.58
N THR A 31 -25.82 -21.29 32.55
CA THR A 31 -24.45 -20.98 32.14
C THR A 31 -23.77 -20.00 33.11
N TRP A 32 -24.55 -19.26 33.90
CA TRP A 32 -24.06 -18.17 34.74
C TRP A 32 -24.29 -18.43 36.22
N THR A 33 -23.34 -18.00 37.05
CA THR A 33 -23.43 -18.14 38.50
C THR A 33 -24.68 -17.40 39.02
N GLY A 34 -25.45 -18.08 39.88
CA GLY A 34 -26.69 -17.52 40.43
C GLY A 34 -27.89 -17.56 39.48
N GLY A 35 -27.76 -18.11 38.27
CA GLY A 35 -28.88 -18.18 37.33
C GLY A 35 -29.23 -16.82 36.70
N VAL A 36 -28.32 -15.85 36.75
CA VAL A 36 -28.53 -14.49 36.21
C VAL A 36 -27.72 -14.34 34.93
N ILE A 37 -28.37 -14.01 33.83
CA ILE A 37 -27.69 -13.77 32.54
C ILE A 37 -27.08 -12.36 32.56
N PRO A 38 -25.77 -12.19 32.31
CA PRO A 38 -25.17 -10.87 32.19
C PRO A 38 -25.81 -10.08 31.06
N GLY A 39 -26.31 -8.90 31.39
CA GLY A 39 -26.96 -7.98 30.46
C GLY A 39 -26.32 -6.59 30.46
N ASN A 40 -27.08 -5.62 29.95
CA ASN A 40 -26.67 -4.22 29.94
C ASN A 40 -26.56 -3.69 31.38
N GLY A 41 -25.38 -3.18 31.74
CA GLY A 41 -25.05 -2.77 33.09
C GLY A 41 -24.17 -3.77 33.84
N ASP A 42 -24.15 -5.04 33.41
CA ASP A 42 -23.37 -6.10 34.07
C ASP A 42 -22.03 -6.33 33.37
N THR A 43 -21.10 -6.99 34.07
CA THR A 43 -19.86 -7.49 33.49
C THR A 43 -19.85 -9.02 33.50
N ALA A 44 -19.31 -9.63 32.45
CA ALA A 44 -19.21 -11.08 32.33
C ALA A 44 -17.77 -11.56 32.57
N THR A 45 -17.59 -12.58 33.40
CA THR A 45 -16.29 -13.24 33.58
C THR A 45 -16.35 -14.69 33.10
N ILE A 46 -15.58 -15.03 32.07
CA ILE A 46 -15.52 -16.40 31.55
C ILE A 46 -14.50 -17.21 32.36
N GLY A 47 -14.97 -18.29 32.96
CA GLY A 47 -14.18 -19.23 33.74
C GLY A 47 -13.18 -20.02 32.88
N ASN A 48 -12.10 -20.49 33.50
CA ASN A 48 -11.10 -21.30 32.80
C ASN A 48 -11.70 -22.60 32.28
N GLY A 49 -11.41 -22.94 31.02
CA GLY A 49 -11.96 -24.12 30.33
C GLY A 49 -13.44 -24.01 29.94
N HIS A 50 -14.15 -22.94 30.32
CA HIS A 50 -15.54 -22.74 29.90
C HIS A 50 -15.60 -22.22 28.47
N THR A 51 -16.61 -22.64 27.72
CA THR A 51 -16.94 -22.13 26.39
C THR A 51 -18.33 -21.49 26.43
N ILE A 52 -18.40 -20.20 26.15
CA ILE A 52 -19.63 -19.41 26.12
C ILE A 52 -20.00 -19.11 24.68
N THR A 53 -21.25 -19.38 24.31
CA THR A 53 -21.73 -19.22 22.92
C THR A 53 -22.86 -18.21 22.82
N ILE A 54 -22.69 -17.17 22.01
CA ILE A 54 -23.80 -16.30 21.56
C ILE A 54 -24.34 -16.91 20.27
N ARG A 55 -25.49 -17.58 20.35
CA ARG A 55 -26.06 -18.32 19.22
C ARG A 55 -26.51 -17.39 18.08
N GLY A 56 -26.60 -17.93 16.86
CA GLY A 56 -27.17 -17.22 15.72
C GLY A 56 -28.60 -16.75 16.00
N GLY A 57 -28.91 -15.53 15.58
CA GLY A 57 -30.19 -14.88 15.86
C GLY A 57 -30.33 -14.26 17.26
N THR A 58 -29.40 -14.54 18.20
CA THR A 58 -29.38 -13.91 19.53
C THR A 58 -28.62 -12.60 19.49
N THR A 59 -29.16 -11.56 20.14
CA THR A 59 -28.44 -10.30 20.40
C THR A 59 -28.16 -10.18 21.89
N VAL A 60 -26.89 -9.94 22.24
CA VAL A 60 -26.42 -9.74 23.61
C VAL A 60 -25.90 -8.31 23.74
N THR A 61 -26.36 -7.59 24.76
CA THR A 61 -25.73 -6.34 25.20
C THR A 61 -25.13 -6.56 26.59
N VAL A 62 -23.85 -6.28 26.77
CA VAL A 62 -23.14 -6.47 28.04
C VAL A 62 -22.20 -5.31 28.34
N GLY A 63 -22.00 -5.01 29.62
CA GLY A 63 -21.09 -3.98 30.10
C GLY A 63 -21.78 -2.66 30.45
N THR A 64 -20.98 -1.65 30.79
CA THR A 64 -21.40 -0.30 31.18
C THR A 64 -20.73 0.78 30.32
N SER A 65 -21.41 1.90 30.10
CA SER A 65 -20.84 3.06 29.44
C SER A 65 -21.27 4.32 30.21
N PRO A 66 -20.33 5.17 30.69
CA PRO A 66 -18.90 5.11 30.46
C PRO A 66 -18.22 3.97 31.25
N ALA A 67 -17.27 3.27 30.61
CA ALA A 67 -16.30 2.41 31.28
C ALA A 67 -14.89 2.97 31.15
N SER A 68 -14.01 2.58 32.05
CA SER A 68 -12.59 2.92 31.99
C SER A 68 -11.81 1.76 31.40
N ASP A 69 -10.95 2.07 30.42
CA ASP A 69 -10.06 1.09 29.79
C ASP A 69 -9.06 0.55 30.85
N GLY A 70 -9.07 -0.76 31.09
CA GLY A 70 -8.20 -1.42 32.06
C GLY A 70 -8.78 -1.72 33.45
N SER A 71 -9.95 -1.21 33.82
CA SER A 71 -10.54 -1.45 35.16
C SER A 71 -11.97 -1.99 35.16
N SER A 72 -12.74 -1.80 34.08
CA SER A 72 -14.13 -2.28 34.00
C SER A 72 -14.42 -2.91 32.64
N TYR A 73 -14.06 -4.18 32.49
CA TYR A 73 -14.28 -4.92 31.25
C TYR A 73 -15.73 -5.39 31.13
N ALA A 74 -16.34 -5.20 29.97
CA ALA A 74 -17.65 -5.77 29.64
C ALA A 74 -17.59 -7.31 29.65
N ILE A 75 -16.51 -7.86 29.09
CA ILE A 75 -16.19 -9.28 29.11
C ILE A 75 -14.72 -9.45 29.47
N GLN A 76 -14.43 -10.31 30.44
CA GLN A 76 -13.05 -10.65 30.81
C GLN A 76 -12.90 -12.13 31.16
N CYS A 77 -11.64 -12.54 31.33
CA CYS A 77 -11.28 -13.86 31.78
C CYS A 77 -11.07 -13.88 33.29
N ALA A 78 -11.23 -15.06 33.90
CA ALA A 78 -10.99 -15.24 35.33
C ALA A 78 -9.56 -14.87 35.77
N SER A 79 -8.59 -14.91 34.86
CA SER A 79 -7.23 -14.42 35.07
C SER A 79 -6.62 -13.90 33.76
N GLY A 80 -5.51 -13.15 33.83
CA GLY A 80 -4.80 -12.64 32.65
C GLY A 80 -4.26 -13.73 31.71
N THR A 81 -4.11 -14.96 32.20
CA THR A 81 -3.72 -16.16 31.44
C THR A 81 -4.87 -17.17 31.34
N GLY A 82 -6.10 -16.73 31.61
CA GLY A 82 -7.27 -17.61 31.62
C GLY A 82 -7.52 -18.24 30.26
N THR A 83 -8.21 -19.38 30.26
CA THR A 83 -8.40 -20.21 29.05
C THR A 83 -9.85 -20.27 28.55
N GLY A 84 -10.72 -19.44 29.13
CA GLY A 84 -12.13 -19.34 28.72
C GLY A 84 -12.28 -18.97 27.24
N VAL A 85 -13.35 -19.46 26.60
CA VAL A 85 -13.59 -19.26 25.16
C VAL A 85 -14.92 -18.54 24.95
N LEU A 86 -14.92 -17.53 24.08
CA LEU A 86 -16.14 -16.91 23.56
C LEU A 86 -16.31 -17.28 22.07
N VAL A 87 -17.50 -17.79 21.74
CA VAL A 87 -17.95 -18.06 20.38
C VAL A 87 -19.15 -17.15 20.08
N VAL A 88 -19.04 -16.31 19.05
CA VAL A 88 -20.12 -15.42 18.62
C VAL A 88 -20.63 -15.86 17.26
N SER A 89 -21.88 -16.31 17.20
CA SER A 89 -22.60 -16.60 15.96
C SER A 89 -23.79 -15.66 15.75
N GLY A 90 -24.17 -14.87 16.76
CA GLY A 90 -25.20 -13.83 16.70
C GLY A 90 -24.61 -12.41 16.73
N THR A 91 -25.24 -11.52 17.50
CA THR A 91 -24.79 -10.13 17.70
C THR A 91 -24.30 -9.90 19.12
N LEU A 92 -23.09 -9.37 19.26
CA LEU A 92 -22.53 -8.90 20.53
C LEU A 92 -22.40 -7.37 20.51
N ILE A 93 -23.12 -6.69 21.38
CA ILE A 93 -22.99 -5.26 21.66
C ILE A 93 -22.25 -5.13 22.99
N PHE A 94 -21.08 -4.51 23.00
CA PHE A 94 -20.29 -4.35 24.21
C PHE A 94 -20.19 -2.87 24.60
N ARG A 95 -20.46 -2.62 25.89
CA ARG A 95 -20.36 -1.32 26.54
C ARG A 95 -19.20 -1.38 27.53
N GLY A 96 -18.04 -0.93 27.10
CA GLY A 96 -16.79 -1.06 27.84
C GLY A 96 -15.80 -2.03 27.22
N PRO A 97 -14.52 -2.01 27.65
CA PRO A 97 -13.46 -2.78 27.02
C PRO A 97 -13.68 -4.30 27.13
N ILE A 98 -13.07 -5.06 26.24
CA ILE A 98 -13.03 -6.52 26.28
C ILE A 98 -11.60 -6.96 26.60
N LEU A 99 -11.48 -7.91 27.52
CA LEU A 99 -10.24 -8.64 27.81
C LEU A 99 -10.41 -10.09 27.39
N GLN A 100 -9.87 -10.43 26.22
CA GLN A 100 -9.86 -11.81 25.73
C GLN A 100 -8.90 -12.68 26.55
N CYS A 101 -9.16 -13.98 26.52
CA CYS A 101 -8.40 -15.02 27.21
C CYS A 101 -7.18 -15.44 26.41
N ALA A 102 -6.26 -16.17 27.05
CA ALA A 102 -5.19 -16.92 26.39
C ALA A 102 -5.73 -18.14 25.64
N SER A 103 -6.73 -17.93 24.79
CA SER A 103 -7.46 -18.93 24.03
C SER A 103 -7.93 -18.36 22.68
N THR A 104 -8.44 -19.26 21.83
CA THR A 104 -9.01 -18.88 20.53
C THR A 104 -10.48 -18.52 20.71
N TRP A 105 -10.82 -17.25 20.49
CA TRP A 105 -12.20 -16.79 20.37
C TRP A 105 -12.59 -16.75 18.90
N THR A 106 -13.87 -16.99 18.61
CA THR A 106 -14.36 -17.11 17.23
C THR A 106 -15.57 -16.24 16.97
N LEU A 107 -15.58 -15.60 15.81
CA LEU A 107 -16.77 -14.99 15.21
C LEU A 107 -17.16 -15.84 14.00
N SER A 108 -18.38 -16.40 14.03
CA SER A 108 -18.90 -17.29 12.99
C SER A 108 -19.44 -16.48 11.80
N PRO A 109 -19.65 -17.09 10.62
CA PRO A 109 -20.29 -16.42 9.49
C PRO A 109 -21.61 -15.74 9.87
N GLY A 110 -21.77 -14.47 9.48
CA GLY A 110 -22.94 -13.66 9.80
C GLY A 110 -22.94 -13.02 11.19
N ALA A 111 -21.92 -13.29 12.02
CA ALA A 111 -21.81 -12.67 13.33
C ALA A 111 -21.61 -11.15 13.22
N THR A 112 -22.08 -10.43 14.25
CA THR A 112 -21.87 -8.99 14.38
C THR A 112 -21.26 -8.67 15.74
N ILE A 113 -20.21 -7.86 15.74
CA ILE A 113 -19.71 -7.21 16.97
C ILE A 113 -19.90 -5.70 16.86
N THR A 114 -20.39 -5.11 17.95
CA THR A 114 -20.71 -3.69 18.00
C THR A 114 -20.14 -3.03 19.24
N HIS A 115 -19.27 -2.04 19.03
CA HIS A 115 -18.83 -1.13 20.08
C HIS A 115 -19.95 -0.14 20.39
N ASP A 116 -20.33 0.00 21.67
CA ASP A 116 -21.34 0.96 22.09
C ASP A 116 -20.83 1.84 23.23
N SER A 117 -20.54 3.10 22.91
CA SER A 117 -20.20 4.15 23.87
C SER A 117 -21.26 5.25 23.97
N SER A 118 -22.46 5.00 23.45
CA SER A 118 -23.56 5.97 23.35
C SER A 118 -24.06 6.49 24.71
N GLN A 119 -23.77 5.78 25.81
CA GLN A 119 -24.16 6.19 27.16
C GLN A 119 -23.05 6.89 27.95
N ALA A 120 -21.85 7.01 27.37
CA ALA A 120 -20.80 7.81 27.96
C ALA A 120 -21.20 9.30 27.98
N ALA A 121 -20.73 10.05 28.98
CA ALA A 121 -20.94 11.50 29.03
C ALA A 121 -20.37 12.21 27.78
N THR A 122 -19.29 11.66 27.22
CA THR A 122 -18.63 12.15 25.98
C THR A 122 -18.35 10.97 25.05
N PRO A 123 -19.35 10.49 24.27
CA PRO A 123 -19.22 9.30 23.43
C PRO A 123 -18.05 9.35 22.45
N SER A 124 -17.78 10.52 21.87
CA SER A 124 -16.68 10.75 20.89
C SER A 124 -15.27 10.49 21.44
N THR A 125 -15.11 10.42 22.77
CA THR A 125 -13.83 10.13 23.43
C THR A 125 -13.83 8.80 24.18
N ALA A 126 -14.98 8.14 24.27
CA ALA A 126 -15.12 6.85 24.93
C ALA A 126 -14.84 5.72 23.94
N ASN A 127 -13.57 5.36 23.84
CA ASN A 127 -13.04 4.46 22.81
C ASN A 127 -12.67 3.12 23.45
N TYR A 128 -13.62 2.19 23.58
CA TYR A 128 -13.35 0.92 24.24
C TYR A 128 -12.56 -0.04 23.35
N LYS A 129 -11.54 -0.68 23.94
CA LYS A 129 -10.62 -1.58 23.23
C LYS A 129 -11.04 -3.04 23.37
N TRP A 130 -10.68 -3.84 22.37
CA TRP A 130 -10.65 -5.29 22.48
C TRP A 130 -9.20 -5.75 22.62
N ARG A 131 -8.83 -6.21 23.82
CA ARG A 131 -7.47 -6.65 24.13
C ARG A 131 -7.37 -8.16 24.02
N PHE A 132 -6.39 -8.67 23.28
CA PHE A 132 -6.25 -10.12 23.04
C PHE A 132 -5.92 -10.94 24.29
N THR A 133 -5.33 -10.33 25.33
CA THR A 133 -4.90 -11.02 26.55
C THR A 133 -4.67 -10.03 27.70
N GLY A 134 -4.74 -10.52 28.94
CA GLY A 134 -4.36 -9.80 30.16
C GLY A 134 -2.92 -10.04 30.63
N ALA A 135 -2.10 -10.72 29.84
CA ALA A 135 -0.70 -10.97 30.10
C ALA A 135 0.12 -10.92 28.81
N ALA A 136 1.41 -10.59 28.94
CA ALA A 136 2.35 -10.60 27.82
C ALA A 136 2.57 -12.02 27.27
N ALA A 137 2.97 -12.10 26.00
CA ALA A 137 3.47 -13.29 25.35
C ALA A 137 2.51 -14.50 25.29
N GLN A 138 1.20 -14.27 25.18
CA GLN A 138 0.22 -15.35 25.08
C GLN A 138 0.13 -15.91 23.66
N THR A 139 0.65 -17.12 23.50
CA THR A 139 0.77 -17.81 22.21
C THR A 139 -0.54 -18.40 21.69
N SER A 140 -1.53 -18.53 22.57
CA SER A 140 -2.84 -19.13 22.32
C SER A 140 -3.97 -18.12 22.17
N ALA A 141 -3.68 -16.82 22.31
CA ALA A 141 -4.65 -15.74 22.17
C ALA A 141 -4.89 -15.44 20.67
N TYR A 142 -5.99 -15.97 20.14
CA TYR A 142 -6.40 -15.82 18.74
C TYR A 142 -7.81 -15.26 18.65
N LEU A 143 -8.04 -14.26 17.80
CA LEU A 143 -9.39 -13.94 17.34
C LEU A 143 -9.55 -14.40 15.89
N ASN A 144 -10.38 -15.41 15.70
CA ASN A 144 -10.70 -15.95 14.37
C ASN A 144 -12.10 -15.48 13.97
N ALA A 145 -12.17 -14.44 13.14
CA ALA A 145 -13.40 -13.97 12.53
C ALA A 145 -13.42 -14.40 11.06
N ILE A 146 -14.02 -15.55 10.80
CA ILE A 146 -14.00 -16.19 9.48
C ILE A 146 -15.44 -16.31 8.99
N GLY A 147 -15.84 -15.36 8.15
CA GLY A 147 -17.12 -15.34 7.45
C GLY A 147 -17.06 -16.13 6.14
N THR A 148 -18.09 -15.94 5.32
CA THR A 148 -18.11 -16.40 3.92
C THR A 148 -18.60 -15.29 3.00
N ALA A 149 -18.40 -15.44 1.68
CA ALA A 149 -18.92 -14.49 0.69
C ALA A 149 -20.44 -14.24 0.84
N GLY A 150 -21.20 -15.29 1.19
CA GLY A 150 -22.66 -15.20 1.40
C GLY A 150 -23.09 -14.83 2.82
N SER A 151 -22.17 -14.80 3.79
CA SER A 151 -22.48 -14.50 5.20
C SER A 151 -21.25 -13.88 5.88
N ARG A 152 -21.07 -12.59 5.61
CA ARG A 152 -19.94 -11.80 6.08
C ARG A 152 -20.10 -11.43 7.55
N ILE A 153 -18.98 -11.23 8.24
CA ILE A 153 -18.97 -10.74 9.64
C ILE A 153 -18.97 -9.22 9.62
N THR A 154 -19.75 -8.61 10.52
CA THR A 154 -19.80 -7.15 10.66
C THR A 154 -19.09 -6.69 11.93
N ILE A 155 -18.21 -5.71 11.81
CA ILE A 155 -17.51 -5.04 12.90
C ILE A 155 -17.81 -3.54 12.78
N ASN A 156 -18.58 -2.97 13.71
CA ASN A 156 -19.06 -1.59 13.59
C ASN A 156 -19.35 -0.93 14.94
N VAL A 157 -19.60 0.37 14.97
CA VAL A 157 -20.03 1.11 16.16
C VAL A 157 -21.56 1.31 16.19
N ALA A 158 -22.14 1.38 17.39
CA ALA A 158 -23.54 1.71 17.58
C ALA A 158 -23.81 3.18 17.28
N ALA A 159 -25.04 3.51 16.87
CA ALA A 159 -25.46 4.88 16.65
C ALA A 159 -25.27 5.73 17.91
N GLY A 160 -24.76 6.96 17.75
CA GLY A 160 -24.46 7.87 18.86
C GLY A 160 -23.18 7.53 19.64
N SER A 161 -22.46 6.47 19.28
CA SER A 161 -21.14 6.16 19.84
C SER A 161 -20.04 6.97 19.16
N GLY A 162 -18.91 7.11 19.86
CA GLY A 162 -17.64 7.43 19.22
C GLY A 162 -17.06 6.21 18.50
N ASN A 163 -15.92 6.43 17.85
CA ASN A 163 -15.15 5.35 17.23
C ASN A 163 -14.69 4.32 18.29
N ALA A 164 -14.61 3.05 17.89
CA ALA A 164 -14.06 2.03 18.78
C ALA A 164 -12.57 2.28 19.08
N GLY A 165 -12.08 1.81 20.23
CA GLY A 165 -10.66 1.89 20.59
C GLY A 165 -9.74 0.97 19.78
N GLY A 166 -10.31 0.06 18.98
CA GLY A 166 -9.57 -0.89 18.16
C GLY A 166 -9.29 -2.23 18.83
N PHE A 167 -8.70 -3.14 18.06
CA PHE A 167 -8.06 -4.36 18.55
C PHE A 167 -6.64 -4.01 19.01
N ASP A 168 -6.31 -4.35 20.25
CA ASP A 168 -5.04 -3.96 20.87
C ASP A 168 -4.34 -5.15 21.53
N SER A 169 -3.02 -5.04 21.58
CA SER A 169 -2.14 -5.89 22.37
C SER A 169 -2.22 -5.57 23.86
N TYR A 170 -1.69 -6.44 24.72
CA TYR A 170 -1.64 -6.18 26.15
C TYR A 170 -0.65 -5.04 26.47
N ASN A 171 -1.15 -3.93 27.05
CA ASN A 171 -0.38 -2.80 27.59
C ASN A 171 0.71 -2.22 26.67
N GLY A 172 0.60 -2.36 25.35
CA GLY A 172 1.67 -1.98 24.41
C GLY A 172 2.99 -2.75 24.62
N ALA A 173 2.98 -3.82 25.42
CA ALA A 173 4.13 -4.61 25.81
C ALA A 173 4.53 -5.61 24.71
N GLY A 174 4.62 -5.15 23.46
CA GLY A 174 5.46 -5.70 22.40
C GLY A 174 5.31 -7.16 21.96
N THR A 175 4.42 -7.97 22.55
CA THR A 175 4.42 -9.43 22.32
C THR A 175 3.04 -10.08 22.38
N ASP A 176 1.99 -9.50 21.78
CA ASP A 176 0.67 -10.16 21.77
C ASP A 176 -0.20 -9.81 20.55
N GLY A 177 -1.18 -10.69 20.34
CA GLY A 177 -2.28 -10.50 19.40
C GLY A 177 -2.12 -11.30 18.12
N ASN A 178 -3.04 -12.23 17.90
CA ASN A 178 -3.22 -12.91 16.63
C ASN A 178 -4.63 -12.65 16.12
N LEU A 179 -4.73 -12.04 14.95
CA LEU A 179 -6.00 -11.57 14.41
C LEU A 179 -6.16 -12.09 12.98
N PHE A 180 -7.17 -12.93 12.81
CA PHE A 180 -7.52 -13.56 11.54
C PHE A 180 -8.91 -13.11 11.13
N LEU A 181 -8.98 -12.26 10.11
CA LEU A 181 -10.19 -11.68 9.56
C LEU A 181 -10.34 -12.14 8.11
N GLU A 182 -11.42 -12.84 7.80
CA GLU A 182 -11.76 -13.26 6.44
C GLU A 182 -13.26 -13.09 6.17
N TYR A 183 -13.63 -12.49 5.03
CA TYR A 183 -15.00 -12.11 4.71
C TYR A 183 -15.64 -11.22 5.80
N VAL A 184 -14.97 -10.10 6.09
CA VAL A 184 -15.39 -9.13 7.13
C VAL A 184 -15.65 -7.74 6.54
N ASP A 185 -16.61 -7.04 7.12
CA ASP A 185 -16.87 -5.62 6.87
C ASP A 185 -16.62 -4.83 8.15
N VAL A 186 -15.64 -3.93 8.10
CA VAL A 186 -15.20 -3.11 9.23
C VAL A 186 -15.55 -1.65 8.97
N ARG A 187 -16.24 -1.01 9.91
CA ARG A 187 -16.62 0.40 9.81
C ARG A 187 -16.37 1.14 11.12
N ASN A 188 -15.90 2.40 11.02
CA ASN A 188 -15.76 3.32 12.16
C ASN A 188 -14.92 2.75 13.32
N TRP A 189 -13.92 1.94 12.99
CA TRP A 189 -13.11 1.25 13.99
C TRP A 189 -11.78 1.99 14.18
N GLY A 190 -11.34 2.17 15.43
CA GLY A 190 -10.14 2.93 15.77
C GLY A 190 -10.35 4.46 15.75
N VAL A 191 -9.55 5.19 16.53
CA VAL A 191 -9.63 6.66 16.61
C VAL A 191 -8.48 7.34 15.87
N THR A 192 -8.61 8.63 15.56
CA THR A 192 -7.55 9.40 14.88
C THR A 192 -6.51 9.92 15.89
N GLY A 193 -5.20 9.84 15.57
CA GLY A 193 -4.10 10.36 16.40
C GLY A 193 -3.22 9.26 17.01
N GLY A 194 -2.03 9.61 17.55
CA GLY A 194 -0.94 8.67 17.86
C GLY A 194 -1.21 7.47 18.79
N ALA A 195 -2.37 7.43 19.45
CA ALA A 195 -2.82 6.30 20.28
C ALA A 195 -4.06 5.56 19.70
N GLY A 196 -4.58 6.02 18.56
CA GLY A 196 -5.78 5.52 17.92
C GLY A 196 -5.46 4.75 16.64
N LYS A 197 -5.52 3.44 16.74
CA LYS A 197 -5.28 2.50 15.65
C LYS A 197 -6.38 1.47 15.76
N TRP A 198 -6.96 1.04 14.64
CA TRP A 198 -8.04 0.06 14.73
C TRP A 198 -7.50 -1.36 14.93
N VAL A 199 -6.24 -1.59 14.53
CA VAL A 199 -5.46 -2.78 14.88
C VAL A 199 -4.09 -2.34 15.37
N VAL A 200 -3.69 -2.82 16.55
CA VAL A 200 -2.32 -2.79 17.05
C VAL A 200 -1.95 -4.19 17.50
N ILE A 201 -1.06 -4.84 16.76
CA ILE A 201 -0.55 -6.14 17.16
C ILE A 201 0.97 -6.20 17.03
N TYR A 202 1.56 -7.06 17.86
CA TYR A 202 3.00 -7.32 17.89
C TYR A 202 3.25 -8.82 17.74
N PRO A 203 3.24 -9.34 16.50
CA PRO A 203 3.50 -10.76 16.25
C PRO A 203 4.93 -11.11 16.68
N PHE A 204 5.07 -11.94 17.71
CA PHE A 204 6.35 -12.34 18.30
C PHE A 204 6.46 -13.86 18.40
N ASN A 205 7.69 -14.39 18.52
CA ASN A 205 7.98 -15.82 18.67
C ASN A 205 7.28 -16.73 17.64
N CYS A 206 7.18 -16.25 16.41
CA CYS A 206 6.72 -17.04 15.29
C CYS A 206 7.74 -18.15 15.01
N SER A 207 7.30 -19.32 14.58
CA SER A 207 8.19 -20.43 14.22
C SER A 207 7.59 -21.18 13.03
N THR A 208 8.31 -22.17 12.51
CA THR A 208 7.77 -23.07 11.49
C THR A 208 6.52 -23.82 11.98
N SER A 209 6.41 -24.11 13.27
CA SER A 209 5.26 -24.80 13.85
C SER A 209 4.16 -23.88 14.38
N VAL A 210 4.40 -22.56 14.44
CA VAL A 210 3.45 -21.60 15.03
C VAL A 210 3.31 -20.39 14.13
N VAL A 211 2.24 -20.37 13.33
CA VAL A 211 1.87 -19.24 12.47
C VAL A 211 1.16 -18.19 13.32
N ARG A 212 1.78 -17.03 13.46
CA ARG A 212 1.24 -15.88 14.18
C ARG A 212 1.23 -14.66 13.31
N GLY A 213 0.30 -13.75 13.60
CA GLY A 213 0.29 -12.42 13.04
C GLY A 213 -1.08 -11.94 12.62
N PHE A 214 -1.12 -11.29 11.46
CA PHE A 214 -2.32 -10.62 10.95
C PHE A 214 -2.75 -11.22 9.64
N THR A 215 -4.04 -11.49 9.51
CA THR A 215 -4.65 -11.83 8.23
C THR A 215 -5.91 -10.99 8.06
N LEU A 216 -6.01 -10.33 6.91
CA LEU A 216 -7.19 -9.62 6.44
C LEU A 216 -7.44 -10.03 4.99
N ARG A 217 -8.47 -10.85 4.77
CA ARG A 217 -8.82 -11.34 3.44
C ARG A 217 -10.26 -11.07 3.10
N ASN A 218 -10.52 -10.82 1.81
CA ASN A 218 -11.88 -10.65 1.29
C ASN A 218 -12.65 -9.64 2.16
N ALA A 219 -12.04 -8.49 2.42
CA ALA A 219 -12.47 -7.58 3.46
C ALA A 219 -12.69 -6.17 2.93
N THR A 220 -13.70 -5.50 3.49
CA THR A 220 -13.90 -4.06 3.29
C THR A 220 -13.66 -3.36 4.62
N VAL A 221 -12.87 -2.29 4.58
CA VAL A 221 -12.57 -1.43 5.73
C VAL A 221 -12.91 -0.02 5.32
N ASP A 222 -13.83 0.61 6.03
CA ASP A 222 -14.27 1.96 5.75
C ASP A 222 -14.23 2.83 7.01
N SER A 223 -13.91 4.11 6.84
CA SER A 223 -14.00 5.10 7.92
C SER A 223 -13.24 4.68 9.19
N SER A 224 -12.14 3.95 9.03
CA SER A 224 -11.39 3.34 10.14
C SER A 224 -9.96 3.88 10.21
N ALA A 225 -9.33 3.75 11.38
CA ALA A 225 -7.98 4.25 11.62
C ALA A 225 -6.88 3.37 10.98
N GLU A 226 -5.62 3.52 11.38
CA GLU A 226 -4.47 2.74 10.87
C GLU A 226 -4.50 1.27 11.34
N ILE A 227 -4.16 0.33 10.43
CA ILE A 227 -3.70 -1.03 10.77
C ILE A 227 -2.22 -0.97 11.10
N SER A 228 -1.85 -1.17 12.35
CA SER A 228 -0.47 -1.11 12.80
C SER A 228 0.04 -2.47 13.23
N LEU A 229 0.88 -3.07 12.39
CA LEU A 229 1.62 -4.27 12.71
C LEU A 229 3.04 -3.88 13.09
N GLN A 230 3.49 -4.18 14.30
CA GLN A 230 4.81 -3.77 14.78
C GLN A 230 5.70 -4.97 15.07
N ASN A 231 7.00 -4.81 14.84
CA ASN A 231 8.04 -5.80 15.10
C ASN A 231 7.79 -7.19 14.48
N ILE A 232 7.27 -7.25 13.25
CA ILE A 232 7.10 -8.52 12.54
C ILE A 232 8.47 -9.19 12.35
N LEU A 233 8.66 -10.37 12.95
CA LEU A 233 9.88 -11.17 12.85
C LEU A 233 9.84 -12.15 11.66
N GLY A 234 10.99 -12.77 11.35
CA GLY A 234 11.23 -13.62 10.16
C GLY A 234 10.11 -14.60 9.78
N SER A 235 9.55 -15.30 10.76
CA SER A 235 8.55 -16.37 10.60
C SER A 235 7.09 -15.90 10.77
N CYS A 236 6.86 -14.62 11.08
CA CYS A 236 5.52 -14.08 11.30
C CYS A 236 4.80 -13.77 9.98
N THR A 237 3.46 -13.82 10.02
CA THR A 237 2.58 -13.59 8.88
C THR A 237 1.98 -12.18 8.92
N PHE A 238 1.97 -11.50 7.78
CA PHE A 238 0.98 -10.49 7.48
C PHE A 238 0.38 -10.79 6.11
N ASP A 239 -0.95 -10.83 6.03
CA ASP A 239 -1.64 -11.13 4.79
C ASP A 239 -2.77 -10.16 4.53
N PHE A 240 -2.63 -9.41 3.45
CA PHE A 240 -3.68 -8.61 2.86
C PHE A 240 -4.00 -9.22 1.50
N TYR A 241 -5.22 -9.73 1.35
CA TYR A 241 -5.65 -10.38 0.12
C TYR A 241 -7.09 -10.02 -0.25
N ASN A 242 -7.30 -9.41 -1.41
CA ASN A 242 -8.62 -8.88 -1.81
C ASN A 242 -9.18 -7.95 -0.72
N VAL A 243 -8.45 -6.89 -0.42
CA VAL A 243 -8.81 -5.93 0.64
C VAL A 243 -9.10 -4.58 0.01
N THR A 244 -10.21 -3.96 0.41
CA THR A 244 -10.50 -2.56 0.07
C THR A 244 -10.52 -1.73 1.33
N ILE A 245 -9.71 -0.65 1.36
CA ILE A 245 -9.71 0.34 2.45
C ILE A 245 -10.10 1.70 1.87
N THR A 246 -11.16 2.30 2.41
CA THR A 246 -11.71 3.59 1.99
C THR A 246 -11.93 4.52 3.17
N ASN A 247 -11.91 5.82 2.90
CA ASN A 247 -12.13 6.88 3.89
C ASN A 247 -11.32 6.69 5.18
N PRO A 248 -10.04 6.32 5.13
CA PRO A 248 -9.24 6.12 6.34
C PRO A 248 -9.24 7.41 7.16
N THR A 249 -9.43 7.29 8.46
CA THR A 249 -9.46 8.48 9.34
C THR A 249 -8.06 8.94 9.73
N ALA A 250 -7.04 8.12 9.46
CA ALA A 250 -5.63 8.41 9.71
C ALA A 250 -4.89 8.70 8.40
N ALA A 251 -3.82 9.49 8.52
CA ALA A 251 -2.84 9.74 7.45
C ALA A 251 -2.28 8.45 6.80
N ARG A 252 -2.22 7.37 7.57
CA ARG A 252 -1.81 6.03 7.11
C ARG A 252 -2.95 5.05 7.32
N ALA A 253 -3.29 4.29 6.28
CA ALA A 253 -4.24 3.19 6.38
C ALA A 253 -3.57 1.93 6.91
N ILE A 254 -2.32 1.67 6.48
CA ILE A 254 -1.54 0.49 6.85
C ILE A 254 -0.14 0.92 7.26
N GLY A 255 0.29 0.45 8.42
CA GLY A 255 1.64 0.58 8.93
C GLY A 255 2.20 -0.77 9.35
N ILE A 256 3.28 -1.19 8.69
CA ILE A 256 3.99 -2.43 9.02
C ILE A 256 5.42 -2.09 9.42
N GLY A 257 5.77 -2.38 10.67
CA GLY A 257 7.13 -2.35 11.18
C GLY A 257 7.71 -3.76 11.17
N ILE A 258 8.75 -3.97 10.37
CA ILE A 258 9.50 -5.22 10.29
C ILE A 258 10.73 -5.11 11.20
N GLY A 259 10.83 -6.02 12.17
CA GLY A 259 11.87 -5.99 13.22
C GLY A 259 13.25 -6.45 12.73
N ASN A 260 14.27 -6.22 13.55
CA ASN A 260 15.69 -6.39 13.22
C ASN A 260 16.17 -7.84 12.94
N ALA A 261 15.31 -8.84 13.12
CA ALA A 261 15.72 -10.26 13.15
C ALA A 261 15.45 -11.07 11.87
N ILE A 262 15.25 -10.44 10.70
CA ILE A 262 15.27 -11.19 9.43
C ILE A 262 16.74 -11.46 9.08
N ASN A 263 17.35 -12.38 9.84
CA ASN A 263 18.78 -12.60 9.83
C ASN A 263 19.21 -13.39 8.60
N THR A 264 18.54 -14.49 8.23
CA THR A 264 18.83 -15.26 7.02
C THR A 264 17.73 -16.29 6.81
N ASN A 265 17.40 -16.56 5.54
CA ASN A 265 16.41 -17.52 5.05
C ASN A 265 14.94 -17.11 5.20
N ILE A 266 14.29 -17.15 4.03
CA ILE A 266 12.84 -17.21 3.72
C ILE A 266 12.02 -17.52 4.97
N ALA A 267 10.94 -16.77 5.19
CA ALA A 267 9.87 -17.19 6.08
C ALA A 267 9.38 -18.57 5.60
N THR A 268 9.94 -19.66 6.11
CA THR A 268 9.71 -21.00 5.54
C THR A 268 8.23 -21.36 5.61
N ASN A 269 7.48 -20.76 6.55
CA ASN A 269 6.03 -20.91 6.70
C ASN A 269 5.24 -19.59 6.93
N GLY A 270 5.92 -18.45 7.09
CA GLY A 270 5.25 -17.16 7.34
C GLY A 270 4.86 -16.49 6.03
N ARG A 271 3.57 -16.26 5.79
CA ARG A 271 3.14 -15.59 4.55
C ARG A 271 3.20 -14.08 4.71
N ARG A 272 3.89 -13.40 3.80
CA ARG A 272 3.99 -11.94 3.76
C ARG A 272 3.44 -11.50 2.43
N ARG A 273 2.23 -10.95 2.43
CA ARG A 273 1.50 -10.71 1.19
C ARG A 273 0.65 -9.46 1.25
N MET A 274 0.74 -8.67 0.19
CA MET A 274 -0.24 -7.66 -0.20
C MET A 274 -0.61 -7.92 -1.64
N GLU A 275 -1.79 -8.51 -1.84
CA GLU A 275 -2.26 -8.87 -3.16
C GLU A 275 -3.71 -8.42 -3.34
N ASN A 276 -3.99 -7.76 -4.46
CA ASN A 276 -5.31 -7.18 -4.74
C ASN A 276 -5.79 -6.26 -3.61
N VAL A 277 -4.90 -5.38 -3.13
CA VAL A 277 -5.21 -4.38 -2.12
C VAL A 277 -5.53 -3.05 -2.80
N PHE A 278 -6.69 -2.48 -2.47
CA PHE A 278 -7.07 -1.12 -2.83
C PHE A 278 -7.05 -0.24 -1.59
N VAL A 279 -6.31 0.87 -1.64
CA VAL A 279 -6.32 1.90 -0.58
C VAL A 279 -6.51 3.27 -1.22
N GLU A 280 -7.49 4.01 -0.72
CA GLU A 280 -7.78 5.37 -1.15
C GLU A 280 -7.81 6.31 0.05
N GLY A 281 -7.15 7.46 -0.07
CA GLY A 281 -7.24 8.55 0.90
C GLY A 281 -6.24 8.48 2.06
N ALA A 282 -5.28 7.55 2.03
CA ALA A 282 -4.16 7.51 2.97
C ALA A 282 -2.95 6.75 2.40
N GLY A 283 -1.81 6.91 3.04
CA GLY A 283 -0.60 6.17 2.70
C GLY A 283 -0.60 4.75 3.25
N VAL A 284 0.13 3.87 2.57
CA VAL A 284 0.58 2.57 3.07
C VAL A 284 2.06 2.66 3.35
N ASN A 285 2.51 2.17 4.49
CA ASN A 285 3.94 2.16 4.81
C ASN A 285 4.37 0.82 5.38
N VAL A 286 5.42 0.28 4.77
CA VAL A 286 6.15 -0.91 5.22
C VAL A 286 7.57 -0.46 5.54
N THR A 287 7.88 -0.33 6.83
CA THR A 287 9.20 0.08 7.31
C THR A 287 9.96 -1.11 7.84
N ALA A 288 11.17 -1.30 7.37
CA ALA A 288 12.10 -2.28 7.91
C ALA A 288 13.16 -1.58 8.76
N HIS A 289 13.27 -1.96 10.05
CA HIS A 289 14.04 -1.21 11.05
C HIS A 289 15.54 -1.53 11.09
N ALA A 290 16.01 -2.58 10.38
CA ALA A 290 17.41 -2.98 10.41
C ALA A 290 18.23 -2.48 9.22
N VAL A 291 19.45 -2.03 9.53
CA VAL A 291 20.46 -1.49 8.59
C VAL A 291 21.08 -2.57 7.69
N THR A 292 20.94 -3.84 8.06
CA THR A 292 21.59 -5.01 7.43
C THR A 292 20.58 -6.06 6.95
N LEU A 293 19.45 -5.63 6.41
CA LEU A 293 18.44 -6.57 5.92
C LEU A 293 18.83 -7.17 4.56
N TRP A 294 18.67 -8.48 4.49
CA TRP A 294 18.64 -9.28 3.28
C TRP A 294 17.27 -9.19 2.61
N PRO A 295 17.17 -9.40 1.29
CA PRO A 295 15.88 -9.39 0.60
C PRO A 295 14.85 -10.33 1.22
N ASP A 296 13.62 -9.86 1.37
CA ASP A 296 12.50 -10.70 1.75
C ASP A 296 12.04 -11.50 0.53
N LEU A 297 12.62 -12.68 0.39
CA LEU A 297 12.33 -13.64 -0.67
C LEU A 297 10.88 -14.14 -0.68
N GLY A 298 10.14 -13.98 0.42
CA GLY A 298 8.75 -14.44 0.55
C GLY A 298 7.71 -13.35 0.36
N PHE A 299 8.11 -12.08 0.21
CA PHE A 299 7.16 -10.98 0.09
C PHE A 299 6.47 -10.99 -1.27
N GLN A 300 5.15 -11.20 -1.26
CA GLN A 300 4.28 -11.13 -2.43
C GLN A 300 3.57 -9.78 -2.46
N PHE A 301 3.77 -9.02 -3.52
CA PHE A 301 3.30 -7.65 -3.64
C PHE A 301 2.74 -7.40 -5.04
N SER A 302 1.46 -7.71 -5.27
CA SER A 302 0.92 -7.69 -6.62
C SER A 302 -0.53 -7.28 -6.78
N GLY A 303 -0.85 -6.64 -7.91
CA GLY A 303 -2.22 -6.25 -8.23
C GLY A 303 -2.77 -5.18 -7.28
N ASN A 304 -1.91 -4.32 -6.73
CA ASN A 304 -2.34 -3.33 -5.73
C ASN A 304 -2.62 -1.97 -6.38
N TYR A 305 -3.61 -1.25 -5.85
CA TYR A 305 -3.96 0.12 -6.21
C TYR A 305 -3.86 1.01 -4.97
N PHE A 306 -2.85 1.88 -4.93
CA PHE A 306 -2.66 2.83 -3.84
C PHE A 306 -2.87 4.25 -4.33
N ARG A 307 -3.77 4.98 -3.66
CA ARG A 307 -4.09 6.38 -3.95
C ARG A 307 -3.99 7.22 -2.70
N SER A 308 -3.06 8.18 -2.73
CA SER A 308 -2.90 9.18 -1.68
C SER A 308 -4.11 10.12 -1.59
N SER A 309 -4.28 10.78 -0.44
CA SER A 309 -5.34 11.78 -0.25
C SER A 309 -5.03 13.07 -1.01
N ALA A 310 -6.04 13.74 -1.55
CA ALA A 310 -5.90 15.07 -2.16
C ALA A 310 -5.74 16.21 -1.13
N SER A 311 -5.90 15.95 0.18
CA SER A 311 -5.99 17.02 1.21
C SER A 311 -4.89 16.99 2.27
N ALA A 312 -4.09 15.92 2.34
CA ALA A 312 -2.99 15.84 3.30
C ALA A 312 -1.68 16.13 2.57
N SER A 313 -1.05 17.25 2.94
CA SER A 313 0.31 17.59 2.56
C SER A 313 1.20 16.34 2.58
N SER A 314 1.72 15.93 1.41
CA SER A 314 2.92 15.11 1.28
C SER A 314 2.87 13.67 1.82
N ILE A 315 1.73 12.97 1.80
CA ILE A 315 1.69 11.55 2.15
C ILE A 315 1.81 10.69 0.88
N PRO A 316 2.91 9.95 0.69
CA PRO A 316 3.02 9.03 -0.44
C PRO A 316 1.96 7.93 -0.35
N ALA A 317 1.43 7.50 -1.49
CA ALA A 317 0.44 6.43 -1.54
C ALA A 317 1.02 5.12 -1.00
N PHE A 318 2.30 4.86 -1.27
CA PHE A 318 3.04 3.73 -0.70
C PHE A 318 4.48 4.12 -0.36
N VAL A 319 4.95 3.68 0.80
CA VAL A 319 6.32 3.87 1.27
C VAL A 319 6.88 2.55 1.76
N CYS A 320 7.85 2.02 1.03
CA CYS A 320 8.84 1.13 1.64
C CYS A 320 9.94 1.95 2.29
N GLY A 321 10.07 1.82 3.61
CA GLY A 321 11.12 2.43 4.43
C GLY A 321 12.19 1.40 4.80
N GLY A 322 13.46 1.84 4.86
CA GLY A 322 14.60 0.93 5.05
C GLY A 322 14.79 -0.04 3.89
N ARG A 323 15.55 -1.13 4.07
CA ARG A 323 15.82 -2.10 2.99
C ARG A 323 14.66 -3.08 2.76
N CYS A 324 13.50 -2.55 2.39
CA CYS A 324 12.38 -3.36 1.93
C CYS A 324 12.65 -3.80 0.48
N VAL A 325 13.15 -5.02 0.32
CA VAL A 325 13.50 -5.59 -0.98
C VAL A 325 12.69 -6.86 -1.20
N VAL A 326 12.01 -6.94 -2.34
CA VAL A 326 11.39 -8.19 -2.79
C VAL A 326 12.50 -9.04 -3.40
N GLY A 327 12.78 -10.18 -2.77
CA GLY A 327 13.84 -11.06 -3.24
C GLY A 327 13.53 -11.73 -4.57
N ALA A 328 14.50 -12.44 -5.15
CA ALA A 328 14.38 -13.06 -6.48
C ALA A 328 13.19 -14.04 -6.64
N SER A 329 12.77 -14.69 -5.56
CA SER A 329 11.57 -15.55 -5.52
C SER A 329 10.29 -14.80 -5.14
N GLY A 330 10.41 -13.59 -4.62
CA GLY A 330 9.29 -12.71 -4.35
C GLY A 330 8.77 -12.10 -5.65
N ARG A 331 7.54 -11.57 -5.60
CA ARG A 331 6.88 -11.01 -6.78
C ARG A 331 6.40 -9.60 -6.45
N SER A 332 7.07 -8.58 -6.96
CA SER A 332 6.51 -7.23 -7.06
C SER A 332 6.00 -7.03 -8.48
N ASP A 333 4.68 -7.00 -8.65
CA ASP A 333 4.09 -7.11 -9.98
C ASP A 333 2.72 -6.43 -10.09
N LEU A 334 2.53 -5.57 -11.09
CA LEU A 334 1.25 -4.93 -11.38
C LEU A 334 0.75 -4.08 -10.19
N ASN A 335 1.55 -3.07 -9.84
CA ASN A 335 1.22 -2.15 -8.75
C ASN A 335 0.99 -0.75 -9.32
N TRP A 336 -0.10 -0.13 -8.91
CA TRP A 336 -0.47 1.24 -9.25
C TRP A 336 -0.23 2.16 -8.05
N TYR A 337 0.55 3.21 -8.25
CA TYR A 337 0.78 4.27 -7.29
C TYR A 337 0.28 5.59 -7.83
N GLU A 338 -0.68 6.20 -7.13
CA GLU A 338 -1.24 7.50 -7.47
C GLU A 338 -0.85 8.55 -6.42
N GLY A 339 0.13 9.38 -6.77
CA GLY A 339 0.54 10.53 -5.98
C GLY A 339 -0.31 11.75 -6.28
N ARG A 340 -0.95 12.33 -5.26
CA ARG A 340 -1.70 13.59 -5.34
C ARG A 340 -0.99 14.64 -4.53
N ASP A 341 -0.75 15.79 -5.13
CA ASP A 341 -0.14 16.96 -4.47
C ASP A 341 1.14 16.60 -3.67
N MET A 342 2.01 15.77 -4.28
CA MET A 342 3.24 15.34 -3.63
C MET A 342 4.30 16.44 -3.75
N THR A 343 4.98 16.73 -2.64
CA THR A 343 6.17 17.59 -2.63
C THR A 343 7.43 16.73 -2.76
N GLN A 344 8.57 17.35 -3.10
CA GLN A 344 9.85 16.67 -3.36
C GLN A 344 10.27 15.62 -2.30
N ALA A 345 9.94 15.81 -1.02
CA ALA A 345 10.34 14.91 0.07
C ALA A 345 9.49 13.62 0.18
N SER A 346 8.38 13.53 -0.56
CA SER A 346 7.29 12.58 -0.30
C SER A 346 6.86 11.75 -1.50
N GLY A 347 7.82 11.35 -2.34
CA GLY A 347 7.56 10.40 -3.41
C GLY A 347 7.20 9.00 -2.91
N ASN A 348 6.47 8.25 -3.73
CA ASN A 348 6.19 6.84 -3.50
C ASN A 348 7.50 6.04 -3.43
N ARG A 349 7.60 5.07 -2.53
CA ARG A 349 8.82 4.25 -2.42
C ARG A 349 8.48 2.80 -2.71
N PRO A 350 8.45 2.35 -3.98
CA PRO A 350 8.20 0.96 -4.27
C PRO A 350 9.26 0.08 -3.61
N PRO A 351 8.96 -1.20 -3.31
CA PRO A 351 9.96 -2.13 -2.80
C PRO A 351 11.17 -2.21 -3.74
N GLY A 352 12.38 -2.33 -3.19
CA GLY A 352 13.58 -2.65 -3.97
C GLY A 352 13.53 -4.06 -4.56
N GLY A 353 14.50 -4.40 -5.41
CA GLY A 353 14.58 -5.72 -6.06
C GLY A 353 13.83 -5.77 -7.39
N ALA A 354 13.27 -6.94 -7.74
CA ALA A 354 12.61 -7.15 -9.02
C ALA A 354 11.16 -6.66 -8.99
N ASN A 355 10.89 -5.58 -9.70
CA ASN A 355 9.58 -4.98 -9.92
C ASN A 355 9.18 -5.15 -11.38
N SER A 356 7.95 -5.60 -11.61
CA SER A 356 7.38 -5.77 -12.94
C SER A 356 6.02 -5.08 -13.05
N ARG A 357 5.68 -4.60 -14.26
CA ARG A 357 4.36 -4.02 -14.56
C ARG A 357 3.95 -2.88 -13.62
N LEU A 358 4.91 -2.01 -13.30
CA LEU A 358 4.72 -0.90 -12.38
C LEU A 358 3.97 0.26 -13.07
N MET A 359 2.94 0.83 -12.43
CA MET A 359 2.23 2.02 -12.91
C MET A 359 2.39 3.16 -11.91
N ILE A 360 3.02 4.25 -12.34
CA ILE A 360 3.24 5.44 -11.53
C ILE A 360 2.44 6.57 -12.17
N VAL A 361 1.46 7.08 -11.44
CA VAL A 361 0.57 8.14 -11.89
C VAL A 361 0.67 9.32 -10.94
N MET A 362 0.90 10.49 -11.54
CA MET A 362 0.97 11.77 -10.86
C MET A 362 -0.29 12.56 -11.14
N SER A 363 -0.82 13.22 -10.12
CA SER A 363 -1.83 14.26 -10.27
C SER A 363 -1.43 15.46 -9.43
N ASP A 364 -0.33 16.09 -9.79
CA ASP A 364 0.16 17.34 -9.19
C ASP A 364 0.34 18.43 -10.26
N ASN A 365 0.39 19.67 -9.78
CA ASN A 365 0.61 20.87 -10.60
C ASN A 365 1.91 21.61 -10.23
N SER A 366 2.76 21.00 -9.40
CA SER A 366 3.98 21.58 -8.86
C SER A 366 5.08 20.53 -8.79
N ASN A 367 6.34 20.90 -9.10
CA ASN A 367 7.58 20.07 -9.08
C ASN A 367 7.43 18.77 -8.25
N GLY A 368 6.88 17.76 -8.92
CA GLY A 368 6.45 16.52 -8.32
C GLY A 368 7.55 15.48 -8.36
N HIS A 369 7.87 14.86 -7.23
CA HIS A 369 8.77 13.71 -7.18
C HIS A 369 7.97 12.45 -6.93
N ASN A 370 7.82 11.64 -7.97
CA ASN A 370 6.74 10.68 -8.03
C ASN A 370 7.04 9.36 -7.32
N ALA A 371 8.23 8.82 -7.61
CA ALA A 371 8.72 7.64 -6.94
C ALA A 371 10.20 7.75 -6.61
N THR A 372 10.56 7.48 -5.36
CA THR A 372 11.94 7.29 -4.93
C THR A 372 12.24 5.80 -4.84
N ILE A 373 13.15 5.32 -5.68
CA ILE A 373 13.59 3.93 -5.69
C ILE A 373 14.61 3.72 -4.57
N MET A 374 14.40 2.70 -3.75
CA MET A 374 15.25 2.42 -2.60
C MET A 374 16.68 2.02 -3.02
N PRO A 375 17.70 2.25 -2.18
CA PRO A 375 19.11 2.17 -2.56
C PRO A 375 19.65 0.73 -2.68
N GLU A 376 18.80 -0.25 -2.98
CA GLU A 376 19.19 -1.64 -3.22
C GLU A 376 19.20 -1.96 -4.72
N ASP A 377 19.89 -3.04 -5.09
CA ASP A 377 19.88 -3.51 -6.46
C ASP A 377 18.44 -3.78 -6.89
N SER A 378 17.99 -3.02 -7.89
CA SER A 378 16.60 -2.95 -8.26
C SER A 378 16.45 -3.02 -9.77
N THR A 379 15.46 -3.79 -10.22
CA THR A 379 15.04 -3.83 -11.61
C THR A 379 13.59 -3.43 -11.70
N ILE A 380 13.27 -2.45 -12.53
CA ILE A 380 11.93 -2.08 -12.91
C ILE A 380 11.75 -2.48 -14.38
N ASP A 381 10.94 -3.50 -14.62
CA ASP A 381 10.65 -4.04 -15.94
C ASP A 381 9.19 -3.80 -16.32
N GLY A 382 8.96 -3.14 -17.45
CA GLY A 382 7.62 -2.99 -17.97
C GLY A 382 6.83 -1.93 -17.22
N TRP A 383 7.39 -0.76 -16.95
CA TRP A 383 6.68 0.28 -16.20
C TRP A 383 5.88 1.22 -17.12
N ILE A 384 4.91 1.92 -16.53
CA ILE A 384 4.16 3.02 -17.13
C ILE A 384 4.27 4.22 -16.21
N ALA A 385 4.66 5.36 -16.76
CA ALA A 385 4.69 6.63 -16.06
C ALA A 385 3.73 7.61 -16.74
N TRP A 386 2.94 8.33 -15.94
CA TRP A 386 2.00 9.31 -16.47
C TRP A 386 1.77 10.47 -15.51
N ASN A 387 1.88 11.71 -15.99
CA ASN A 387 1.32 12.87 -15.31
C ASN A 387 -0.06 13.18 -15.91
N SER A 388 -1.08 13.16 -15.06
CA SER A 388 -2.48 13.33 -15.46
C SER A 388 -2.95 14.79 -15.44
N LEU A 389 -2.17 15.71 -14.85
CA LEU A 389 -2.53 17.13 -14.76
C LEU A 389 -1.68 18.00 -15.68
N ASP A 390 -2.32 19.05 -16.20
CA ASP A 390 -1.69 20.06 -17.05
C ASP A 390 -1.20 21.23 -16.19
N GLY A 391 -0.17 21.00 -15.37
CA GLY A 391 0.53 22.05 -14.61
C GLY A 391 1.83 22.54 -15.28
N ASP A 392 2.25 23.78 -14.98
CA ASP A 392 3.53 24.37 -15.38
C ASP A 392 4.70 23.69 -14.64
N ALA A 393 5.05 22.49 -15.06
CA ALA A 393 6.05 21.67 -14.41
C ALA A 393 7.47 22.01 -14.89
N GLY A 394 8.12 22.94 -14.20
CA GLY A 394 9.58 22.87 -14.09
C GLY A 394 9.92 21.72 -13.14
N ASP A 395 10.55 20.66 -13.67
CA ASP A 395 11.22 19.60 -12.89
C ASP A 395 10.33 18.53 -12.23
N ASP A 396 9.31 18.03 -12.94
CA ASP A 396 8.59 16.83 -12.49
C ASP A 396 9.46 15.58 -12.71
N ASN A 397 9.92 14.95 -11.63
CA ASN A 397 10.79 13.76 -11.67
C ASN A 397 9.96 12.50 -11.39
N MET A 398 9.81 11.63 -12.38
CA MET A 398 9.00 10.41 -12.23
C MET A 398 9.71 9.34 -11.37
N LEU A 399 11.03 9.22 -11.50
CA LEU A 399 11.84 8.24 -10.77
C LEU A 399 13.10 8.90 -10.18
N ILE A 400 13.34 8.71 -8.89
CA ILE A 400 14.51 9.22 -8.18
C ILE A 400 15.19 8.07 -7.43
N PRO A 401 16.43 7.68 -7.76
CA PRO A 401 17.21 6.77 -6.91
C PRO A 401 17.50 7.44 -5.56
N ALA A 402 17.23 6.76 -4.45
CA ALA A 402 17.54 7.27 -3.12
C ALA A 402 19.05 7.47 -2.94
N ALA A 403 19.47 8.68 -2.58
CA ALA A 403 20.88 9.09 -2.53
C ALA A 403 21.69 8.53 -1.33
N THR A 404 21.13 7.67 -0.48
CA THR A 404 21.75 7.31 0.82
C THR A 404 22.80 6.19 0.77
N GLN A 405 24.01 6.57 1.18
CA GLN A 405 25.23 5.88 1.65
C GLN A 405 25.34 4.33 1.59
N GLY A 406 26.36 3.86 0.85
CA GLY A 406 27.19 2.73 1.33
C GLY A 406 27.49 1.56 0.38
N GLY A 407 27.47 1.74 -0.95
CA GLY A 407 28.06 0.74 -1.86
C GLY A 407 27.67 0.90 -3.33
N ASN A 408 28.39 0.21 -4.22
CA ASN A 408 28.02 0.06 -5.63
C ASN A 408 26.67 -0.66 -5.73
N ARG A 409 25.68 0.00 -6.34
CA ARG A 409 24.33 -0.51 -6.52
C ARG A 409 23.92 -0.40 -7.96
N THR A 410 23.10 -1.33 -8.43
CA THR A 410 22.62 -1.33 -9.82
C THR A 410 21.12 -1.05 -9.84
N LEU A 411 20.73 -0.02 -10.57
CA LEU A 411 19.35 0.26 -10.90
C LEU A 411 19.12 0.00 -12.39
N ILE A 412 18.24 -0.94 -12.72
CA ILE A 412 17.89 -1.30 -14.10
C ILE A 412 16.44 -0.90 -14.35
N ILE A 413 16.22 0.00 -15.29
CA ILE A 413 14.89 0.46 -15.72
C ILE A 413 14.74 0.10 -17.19
N LYS A 414 13.79 -0.79 -17.50
CA LYS A 414 13.64 -1.30 -18.86
C LYS A 414 12.20 -1.56 -19.26
N ASN A 415 11.99 -1.63 -20.58
CA ASN A 415 10.70 -1.90 -21.20
C ASN A 415 9.62 -0.91 -20.75
N GLY A 416 9.98 0.33 -20.40
CA GLY A 416 9.06 1.35 -19.89
C GLY A 416 8.33 2.12 -20.96
N VAL A 417 7.18 2.70 -20.60
CA VAL A 417 6.48 3.69 -21.42
C VAL A 417 6.13 4.90 -20.57
N VAL A 418 6.55 6.08 -21.02
CA VAL A 418 6.13 7.36 -20.41
C VAL A 418 5.14 8.01 -21.34
N LEU A 419 3.93 8.21 -20.83
CA LEU A 419 2.78 8.66 -21.59
C LEU A 419 2.75 10.18 -21.66
N ARG A 420 2.20 10.74 -22.75
CA ARG A 420 1.91 12.18 -22.83
C ARG A 420 0.90 12.64 -21.79
N ARG A 421 0.98 13.91 -21.37
CA ARG A 421 -0.10 14.55 -20.61
C ARG A 421 -1.38 14.69 -21.45
N PRO A 422 -2.56 14.84 -20.83
CA PRO A 422 -3.79 15.12 -21.56
C PRO A 422 -3.71 16.30 -22.53
N SER A 423 -3.05 17.41 -22.14
CA SER A 423 -2.80 18.57 -23.03
C SER A 423 -1.80 18.33 -24.17
N GLY A 424 -1.08 17.20 -24.16
CA GLY A 424 0.12 17.01 -25.01
C GLY A 424 1.39 17.67 -24.43
N GLY A 425 1.31 18.24 -23.23
CA GLY A 425 2.46 18.76 -22.49
C GLY A 425 3.51 17.69 -22.16
N ASP A 426 4.72 18.15 -21.89
CA ASP A 426 5.82 17.32 -21.41
C ASP A 426 5.50 16.69 -20.06
N VAL A 427 5.90 15.44 -19.83
CA VAL A 427 5.82 14.82 -18.50
C VAL A 427 6.87 15.32 -17.52
N GLY A 428 7.87 16.07 -17.99
CA GLY A 428 9.03 16.47 -17.20
C GLY A 428 10.14 15.45 -17.34
N THR A 429 11.00 15.37 -16.32
CA THR A 429 12.10 14.40 -16.29
C THR A 429 11.57 13.00 -15.98
N VAL A 430 11.86 12.04 -16.86
CA VAL A 430 11.48 10.63 -16.62
C VAL A 430 12.26 10.01 -15.47
N ALA A 431 13.54 10.30 -15.34
CA ALA A 431 14.32 9.88 -14.19
C ALA A 431 15.37 10.93 -13.83
N ASP A 432 15.37 11.31 -12.57
CA ASP A 432 16.38 12.18 -11.99
C ASP A 432 17.24 11.41 -11.00
N ILE A 433 18.52 11.31 -11.32
CA ILE A 433 19.51 10.67 -10.47
C ILE A 433 20.07 11.73 -9.56
N ASN A 434 19.39 11.94 -8.44
CA ASN A 434 19.87 12.85 -7.41
C ASN A 434 21.09 12.23 -6.73
N GLY A 435 22.24 12.82 -6.98
CA GLY A 435 23.46 12.40 -6.33
C GLY A 435 23.61 13.08 -4.97
N SER A 436 23.93 12.32 -3.93
CA SER A 436 24.40 12.91 -2.67
C SER A 436 25.79 13.52 -2.87
N SER A 437 26.08 14.67 -2.27
CA SER A 437 27.43 15.25 -2.25
C SER A 437 28.50 14.29 -1.68
N SER A 438 28.08 13.19 -1.04
CA SER A 438 28.94 12.08 -0.58
C SER A 438 29.22 10.99 -1.64
N CYS A 439 28.75 11.14 -2.88
CA CYS A 439 28.87 10.13 -3.93
C CYS A 439 30.22 10.28 -4.66
N THR A 440 31.26 9.62 -4.17
CA THR A 440 32.61 9.65 -4.78
C THR A 440 32.92 8.35 -5.51
N GLY A 441 32.40 8.18 -6.73
CA GLY A 441 32.76 7.09 -7.68
C GLY A 441 32.41 5.67 -7.22
N ALA A 442 33.11 5.12 -6.23
CA ALA A 442 32.99 3.74 -5.75
C ALA A 442 31.78 3.46 -4.85
N ASN A 443 30.99 4.47 -4.51
CA ASN A 443 29.83 4.37 -3.61
C ASN A 443 28.53 4.84 -4.28
N CYS A 444 28.53 4.90 -5.61
CA CYS A 444 27.47 5.51 -6.36
C CYS A 444 26.62 4.50 -7.13
N PRO A 445 25.32 4.74 -7.32
CA PRO A 445 24.48 3.85 -8.10
C PRO A 445 24.88 3.90 -9.58
N ALA A 446 24.99 2.74 -10.20
CA ALA A 446 25.07 2.59 -11.63
C ALA A 446 23.65 2.41 -12.18
N VAL A 447 23.24 3.27 -13.10
CA VAL A 447 21.89 3.23 -13.68
C VAL A 447 21.91 2.66 -15.10
N THR A 448 20.90 1.86 -15.42
CA THR A 448 20.67 1.29 -16.74
C THR A 448 19.26 1.66 -17.20
N PHE A 449 19.15 2.33 -18.33
CA PHE A 449 17.89 2.65 -19.02
C PHE A 449 17.90 2.00 -20.39
N ASN A 450 17.26 0.84 -20.51
CA ASN A 450 17.26 0.07 -21.76
C ASN A 450 15.86 -0.18 -22.28
N LYS A 451 15.66 -0.04 -23.60
CA LYS A 451 14.39 -0.39 -24.25
C LYS A 451 13.20 0.31 -23.61
N ASN A 452 13.29 1.62 -23.36
CA ASN A 452 12.16 2.43 -22.88
C ASN A 452 11.62 3.32 -24.01
N THR A 453 10.36 3.73 -23.92
CA THR A 453 9.78 4.75 -24.80
C THR A 453 9.33 5.94 -23.96
N TRP A 454 9.77 7.13 -24.34
CA TRP A 454 9.51 8.36 -23.60
C TRP A 454 8.85 9.40 -24.50
N PHE A 455 7.73 9.93 -24.02
CA PHE A 455 7.20 11.18 -24.55
C PHE A 455 7.93 12.36 -23.89
N VAL A 456 8.69 13.14 -24.67
CA VAL A 456 9.50 14.26 -24.15
C VAL A 456 8.83 15.63 -24.34
N GLY A 457 7.52 15.65 -24.61
CA GLY A 457 6.71 16.87 -24.69
C GLY A 457 6.80 17.67 -25.99
N ASP A 458 5.78 18.47 -26.25
CA ASP A 458 5.76 19.42 -27.38
C ASP A 458 6.11 20.88 -27.00
N PHE A 459 6.34 21.16 -25.71
CA PHE A 459 6.63 22.52 -25.22
C PHE A 459 7.95 23.11 -25.77
N THR A 460 8.15 24.41 -25.56
CA THR A 460 9.34 25.16 -26.01
C THR A 460 10.37 25.40 -24.91
N ALA A 461 10.14 24.88 -23.69
CA ALA A 461 10.99 25.11 -22.53
C ALA A 461 12.16 24.12 -22.45
N THR A 462 13.22 24.51 -21.76
CA THR A 462 14.49 23.78 -21.58
C THR A 462 14.41 22.53 -20.67
N SER A 463 13.21 22.02 -20.39
CA SER A 463 12.92 20.97 -19.39
C SER A 463 12.54 19.60 -19.98
N GLN A 464 12.81 19.36 -21.27
CA GLN A 464 12.35 18.20 -22.05
C GLN A 464 13.29 17.00 -22.02
N LEU A 465 13.24 16.23 -20.93
CA LEU A 465 14.30 15.28 -20.58
C LEU A 465 13.75 13.88 -20.37
N ALA A 466 14.37 12.88 -21.00
CA ALA A 466 14.20 11.53 -20.52
C ALA A 466 14.99 11.31 -19.22
N VAL A 467 16.32 11.30 -19.27
CA VAL A 467 17.14 11.03 -18.09
C VAL A 467 17.93 12.28 -17.70
N THR A 468 17.94 12.63 -16.42
CA THR A 468 18.76 13.72 -15.88
C THR A 468 19.54 13.30 -14.65
N LEU A 469 20.52 14.14 -14.31
CA LEU A 469 21.29 14.09 -13.08
C LEU A 469 21.25 15.48 -12.43
N GLU A 470 20.50 15.61 -11.34
CA GLU A 470 20.44 16.80 -10.52
C GLU A 470 21.42 16.74 -9.33
N GLY A 471 21.96 17.90 -8.93
CA GLY A 471 22.56 18.11 -7.61
C GLY A 471 24.04 17.74 -7.40
N ASN A 472 24.70 17.00 -8.29
CA ASN A 472 26.01 16.40 -8.00
C ASN A 472 27.10 16.65 -9.04
N SER A 473 28.37 16.33 -8.75
CA SER A 473 29.45 16.13 -9.74
C SER A 473 29.33 14.74 -10.34
N GLY A 474 29.16 14.63 -11.66
CA GLY A 474 28.96 13.34 -12.32
C GLY A 474 30.16 12.45 -12.06
N TYR A 475 29.99 11.13 -12.11
CA TYR A 475 31.09 10.18 -11.92
C TYR A 475 31.17 9.22 -13.11
N PRO A 476 32.36 8.68 -13.41
CA PRO A 476 32.51 7.70 -14.47
C PRO A 476 31.62 6.49 -14.20
N GLY A 477 30.87 6.05 -15.22
CA GLY A 477 29.99 4.89 -15.10
C GLY A 477 28.65 5.12 -14.40
N VAL A 478 28.26 6.37 -14.09
CA VAL A 478 26.91 6.69 -13.60
C VAL A 478 25.84 6.11 -14.50
N PHE A 479 25.95 6.34 -15.80
CA PHE A 479 25.16 5.66 -16.81
C PHE A 479 25.88 4.37 -17.23
N ALA A 480 25.56 3.27 -16.53
CA ALA A 480 26.02 1.94 -16.96
C ALA A 480 25.48 1.61 -18.36
N SER A 481 24.27 2.04 -18.69
CA SER A 481 23.72 1.96 -20.05
C SER A 481 22.53 2.92 -20.21
N VAL A 482 22.47 3.68 -21.30
CA VAL A 482 21.24 4.35 -21.76
C VAL A 482 21.12 4.05 -23.25
N ARG A 483 20.47 2.93 -23.58
CA ARG A 483 20.48 2.37 -24.95
C ARG A 483 19.15 1.78 -25.36
N ASP A 484 18.97 1.63 -26.67
CA ASP A 484 17.78 1.05 -27.29
C ASP A 484 16.47 1.75 -26.92
N ASN A 485 16.51 3.00 -26.46
CA ASN A 485 15.31 3.74 -26.08
C ASN A 485 14.70 4.46 -27.28
N ILE A 486 13.43 4.83 -27.20
CA ILE A 486 12.77 5.75 -28.14
C ILE A 486 12.42 7.03 -27.40
N ALA A 487 12.97 8.16 -27.82
CA ALA A 487 12.50 9.49 -27.43
C ALA A 487 11.60 10.07 -28.52
N HIS A 488 10.37 10.44 -28.17
CA HIS A 488 9.32 10.79 -29.10
C HIS A 488 8.66 12.13 -28.76
N ARG A 489 8.42 12.94 -29.80
CA ARG A 489 7.54 14.12 -29.79
C ARG A 489 6.44 13.99 -30.83
N THR A 490 5.29 14.63 -30.60
CA THR A 490 4.22 14.65 -31.61
C THR A 490 4.52 15.70 -32.69
N ALA A 491 5.11 16.84 -32.32
CA ALA A 491 5.58 17.85 -33.26
C ALA A 491 7.10 18.00 -33.22
N GLY A 492 7.68 18.41 -34.36
CA GLY A 492 9.10 18.70 -34.49
C GLY A 492 9.57 19.75 -33.49
N GLY A 493 10.58 19.43 -32.68
CA GLY A 493 11.16 20.38 -31.72
C GLY A 493 12.36 19.85 -30.94
N ILE A 494 12.78 20.58 -29.92
CA ILE A 494 13.94 20.26 -29.09
C ILE A 494 13.64 19.04 -28.21
N GLY A 495 14.57 18.11 -28.03
CA GLY A 495 14.31 16.97 -27.15
C GLY A 495 15.61 16.33 -26.72
N GLN A 496 15.67 15.89 -25.46
CA GLN A 496 16.90 15.41 -24.85
C GLN A 496 16.69 14.01 -24.29
N ILE A 497 17.60 13.10 -24.65
CA ILE A 497 17.64 11.75 -24.11
C ILE A 497 18.33 11.77 -22.75
N VAL A 498 19.46 12.48 -22.66
CA VAL A 498 20.15 12.69 -21.39
C VAL A 498 20.56 14.15 -21.24
N LYS A 499 20.32 14.73 -20.06
CA LYS A 499 20.80 16.06 -19.70
C LYS A 499 21.52 16.04 -18.36
N TRP A 500 22.52 16.90 -18.26
CA TRP A 500 23.13 17.29 -17.02
C TRP A 500 22.61 18.66 -16.57
N THR A 501 21.88 18.73 -15.46
CA THR A 501 21.30 19.97 -14.92
C THR A 501 22.14 20.60 -13.81
N SER A 502 23.07 19.85 -13.22
CA SER A 502 23.90 20.31 -12.10
C SER A 502 24.91 21.40 -12.49
N ALA A 503 25.28 22.22 -11.50
CA ALA A 503 26.21 23.33 -11.67
C ALA A 503 27.68 22.92 -11.86
N THR A 504 28.02 21.67 -11.56
CA THR A 504 29.36 21.10 -11.56
C THR A 504 29.70 20.46 -12.92
N SER A 505 30.99 20.16 -13.14
CA SER A 505 31.45 19.42 -14.32
C SER A 505 31.03 17.95 -14.26
N VAL A 506 30.70 17.37 -15.41
CA VAL A 506 30.53 15.92 -15.55
C VAL A 506 31.90 15.27 -15.61
N ALA A 507 32.11 14.17 -14.87
CA ALA A 507 33.34 13.38 -15.02
C ALA A 507 33.39 12.68 -16.39
N ASP A 508 34.59 12.58 -16.94
CA ASP A 508 34.83 11.79 -18.16
C ASP A 508 34.36 10.34 -17.96
N GLY A 509 33.80 9.75 -19.01
CA GLY A 509 33.23 8.40 -18.98
C GLY A 509 31.83 8.28 -18.35
N ALA A 510 31.21 9.36 -17.85
CA ALA A 510 29.83 9.32 -17.38
C ALA A 510 28.84 8.88 -18.48
N PHE A 511 29.08 9.31 -19.72
CA PHE A 511 28.23 9.05 -20.89
C PHE A 511 28.75 7.94 -21.82
N ALA A 512 29.81 7.22 -21.44
CA ALA A 512 30.46 6.23 -22.31
C ALA A 512 29.51 5.13 -22.84
N ASN A 513 28.38 4.90 -22.14
CA ASN A 513 27.39 3.90 -22.52
C ASN A 513 26.04 4.48 -22.93
N VAL A 514 25.99 5.73 -23.38
CA VAL A 514 24.78 6.40 -23.89
C VAL A 514 24.81 6.41 -25.41
N ASP A 515 24.11 5.45 -26.03
CA ASP A 515 24.18 5.21 -27.48
C ASP A 515 23.02 4.32 -27.99
N TYR A 516 22.89 4.11 -29.31
CA TYR A 516 21.86 3.25 -29.91
C TYR A 516 20.43 3.65 -29.56
N ASN A 517 20.16 4.94 -29.36
CA ASN A 517 18.82 5.44 -29.09
C ASN A 517 18.14 5.88 -30.39
N TRP A 518 16.81 5.79 -30.40
CA TRP A 518 15.97 6.19 -31.51
C TRP A 518 15.22 7.48 -31.18
N THR A 519 15.11 8.36 -32.16
CA THR A 519 14.45 9.66 -32.01
C THR A 519 13.33 9.86 -33.04
N HIS A 520 12.22 10.46 -32.60
CA HIS A 520 11.14 10.87 -33.49
C HIS A 520 10.75 12.33 -33.22
N ASN A 521 10.76 13.14 -34.28
CA ASN A 521 10.44 14.58 -34.24
C ASN A 521 11.32 15.39 -33.26
N ILE A 522 12.52 14.90 -32.96
CA ILE A 522 13.54 15.65 -32.23
C ILE A 522 14.48 16.28 -33.25
N THR A 523 14.44 17.60 -33.34
CA THR A 523 15.17 18.40 -34.36
C THR A 523 16.45 19.02 -33.82
N SER A 524 16.67 19.01 -32.50
CA SER A 524 17.89 19.53 -31.89
C SER A 524 19.08 18.61 -32.13
N SER A 525 20.22 19.18 -32.52
CA SER A 525 21.52 18.50 -32.46
C SER A 525 21.94 18.17 -31.01
N LEU A 526 21.32 18.81 -30.02
CA LEU A 526 21.60 18.67 -28.58
C LEU A 526 20.75 17.57 -27.91
N LYS A 527 20.77 16.35 -28.46
CA LYS A 527 20.12 15.17 -27.86
C LYS A 527 20.72 14.80 -26.50
N TYR A 528 21.98 15.19 -26.30
CA TYR A 528 22.79 14.98 -25.10
C TYR A 528 23.36 16.33 -24.68
N PHE A 529 23.09 16.77 -23.45
CA PHE A 529 23.43 18.13 -23.03
C PHE A 529 24.25 18.16 -21.73
N THR A 530 25.41 18.81 -21.79
CA THR A 530 26.14 19.32 -20.61
C THR A 530 25.85 20.80 -20.43
N LYS A 531 25.91 21.27 -19.18
CA LYS A 531 25.74 22.69 -18.80
C LYS A 531 26.65 23.64 -19.60
N LEU A 532 27.80 23.17 -20.10
CA LEU A 532 28.77 23.98 -20.86
C LEU A 532 28.55 23.97 -22.38
N GLY A 533 27.48 23.34 -22.88
CA GLY A 533 27.01 23.48 -24.26
C GLY A 533 27.98 22.99 -25.35
N THR A 534 29.06 22.30 -24.99
CA THR A 534 30.06 21.80 -25.94
C THR A 534 30.38 20.33 -25.69
N PHE A 535 30.45 19.54 -26.77
CA PHE A 535 30.83 18.11 -26.74
C PHE A 535 32.35 17.90 -26.51
N ALA A 536 33.13 18.97 -26.38
CA ALA A 536 34.58 18.92 -26.25
C ALA A 536 35.07 18.24 -24.95
N GLU A 537 34.16 17.95 -24.02
CA GLU A 537 34.43 17.36 -22.71
C GLU A 537 34.38 15.82 -22.71
N TYR A 538 34.00 15.19 -23.82
CA TYR A 538 33.88 13.73 -23.89
C TYR A 538 35.05 13.08 -24.61
N SER A 539 35.63 12.04 -24.00
CA SER A 539 36.59 11.15 -24.68
C SER A 539 35.96 10.37 -25.85
N ALA A 540 34.63 10.15 -25.84
CA ALA A 540 33.83 9.63 -26.94
C ALA A 540 32.45 10.31 -26.95
N ALA A 541 32.04 10.87 -28.09
CA ALA A 541 30.73 11.54 -28.19
C ALA A 541 29.58 10.53 -28.05
N PRO A 542 28.57 10.78 -27.19
CA PRO A 542 27.42 9.90 -27.06
C PRO A 542 26.56 9.87 -28.34
N GLY A 543 25.85 8.77 -28.55
CA GLY A 543 24.87 8.62 -29.63
C GLY A 543 25.44 8.46 -31.04
N ALA A 544 26.68 7.99 -31.19
CA ALA A 544 27.28 7.74 -32.50
C ALA A 544 26.46 6.77 -33.37
N ASN A 545 25.72 5.85 -32.74
CA ASN A 545 24.85 4.86 -33.38
C ASN A 545 23.35 5.21 -33.26
N ASP A 546 23.01 6.42 -32.79
CA ASP A 546 21.63 6.84 -32.70
C ASP A 546 20.98 6.94 -34.09
N GLN A 547 19.69 6.60 -34.14
CA GLN A 547 18.89 6.66 -35.34
C GLN A 547 17.66 7.55 -35.16
N SER A 548 17.01 7.87 -36.27
CA SER A 548 15.79 8.69 -36.25
C SER A 548 14.79 8.23 -37.30
N GLY A 549 13.51 8.37 -36.97
CA GLY A 549 12.40 8.09 -37.89
C GLY A 549 11.09 7.93 -37.14
N ASP A 550 9.99 7.83 -37.87
CA ASP A 550 8.67 7.55 -37.30
C ASP A 550 8.58 6.11 -36.77
N PRO A 551 8.36 5.86 -35.47
CA PRO A 551 8.18 4.51 -34.94
C PRO A 551 6.88 3.85 -35.44
N LEU A 552 5.96 4.63 -36.00
CA LEU A 552 4.63 4.24 -36.43
C LEU A 552 3.88 3.51 -35.30
N PHE A 553 3.85 4.11 -34.11
CA PHE A 553 3.15 3.56 -32.96
C PHE A 553 1.70 3.17 -33.33
N VAL A 554 1.17 2.13 -32.67
CA VAL A 554 -0.20 1.66 -32.91
C VAL A 554 -1.20 2.78 -32.61
N GLU A 555 -1.11 3.37 -31.41
CA GLU A 555 -2.03 4.40 -30.92
C GLU A 555 -1.44 5.09 -29.66
N VAL A 556 -0.75 6.22 -29.83
CA VAL A 556 -0.11 6.97 -28.72
C VAL A 556 -1.09 7.71 -27.81
N THR A 557 -2.37 7.74 -28.17
CA THR A 557 -3.44 8.35 -27.36
C THR A 557 -3.86 7.48 -26.18
N ARG A 558 -3.41 6.22 -26.13
CA ARG A 558 -3.76 5.28 -25.06
C ARG A 558 -3.12 5.69 -23.73
N THR A 559 -3.99 6.08 -22.82
CA THR A 559 -3.73 6.44 -21.42
C THR A 559 -4.70 5.71 -20.49
N PRO A 560 -4.41 5.63 -19.19
CA PRO A 560 -5.36 5.10 -18.21
C PRO A 560 -6.75 5.76 -18.27
N LEU A 561 -6.82 7.06 -18.56
CA LEU A 561 -8.11 7.75 -18.68
C LEU A 561 -8.86 7.39 -19.96
N THR A 562 -8.19 7.32 -21.11
CA THR A 562 -8.85 6.84 -22.34
C THR A 562 -9.27 5.37 -22.25
N TYR A 563 -8.56 4.56 -21.44
CA TYR A 563 -9.00 3.22 -21.09
C TYR A 563 -10.30 3.26 -20.27
N ALA A 564 -10.36 4.12 -19.26
CA ALA A 564 -11.55 4.35 -18.47
C ALA A 564 -12.75 4.78 -19.33
N GLN A 565 -12.53 5.61 -20.34
CA GLN A 565 -13.58 6.04 -21.28
C GLN A 565 -14.15 4.90 -22.12
N ARG A 566 -13.39 3.82 -22.35
CA ARG A 566 -13.91 2.60 -22.98
C ARG A 566 -14.83 1.82 -22.05
N TRP A 567 -14.58 1.91 -20.75
CA TRP A 567 -15.43 1.32 -19.72
C TRP A 567 -16.72 2.13 -19.57
N ASP A 568 -16.57 3.45 -19.44
CA ASP A 568 -17.65 4.39 -19.27
C ASP A 568 -17.21 5.74 -19.84
N ALA A 569 -17.83 6.17 -20.94
CA ALA A 569 -17.46 7.38 -21.67
C ALA A 569 -17.58 8.65 -20.83
N SER A 570 -18.34 8.64 -19.72
CA SER A 570 -18.43 9.79 -18.82
C SER A 570 -17.23 9.94 -17.88
N VAL A 571 -16.33 8.95 -17.80
CA VAL A 571 -15.14 9.01 -16.95
C VAL A 571 -14.09 9.91 -17.61
N THR A 572 -13.95 11.12 -17.10
CA THR A 572 -13.01 12.15 -17.60
C THR A 572 -11.93 12.53 -16.59
N THR A 573 -11.89 11.89 -15.41
CA THR A 573 -10.95 12.18 -14.33
C THR A 573 -10.35 10.90 -13.75
N LEU A 574 -9.20 11.02 -13.08
CA LEU A 574 -8.63 9.92 -12.29
C LEU A 574 -9.55 9.49 -11.14
N ASP A 575 -10.31 10.41 -10.55
CA ASP A 575 -11.30 10.09 -9.52
C ASP A 575 -12.38 9.14 -10.04
N GLY A 576 -12.87 9.39 -11.26
CA GLY A 576 -13.83 8.50 -11.91
C GLY A 576 -13.24 7.12 -12.19
N LEU A 577 -11.99 7.05 -12.65
CA LEU A 577 -11.28 5.78 -12.86
C LEU A 577 -11.07 5.01 -11.54
N ALA A 578 -10.58 5.69 -10.50
CA ALA A 578 -10.37 5.11 -9.19
C ALA A 578 -11.69 4.62 -8.58
N ALA A 579 -12.80 5.33 -8.77
CA ALA A 579 -14.12 4.88 -8.33
C ALA A 579 -14.56 3.59 -9.02
N LYS A 580 -14.28 3.45 -10.33
CA LYS A 580 -14.56 2.22 -11.08
C LYS A 580 -13.71 1.05 -10.57
N TYR A 581 -12.41 1.25 -10.38
CA TYR A 581 -11.55 0.21 -9.81
C TYR A 581 -11.92 -0.13 -8.37
N LYS A 582 -12.21 0.86 -7.52
CA LYS A 582 -12.74 0.65 -6.16
C LYS A 582 -13.90 -0.33 -6.16
N ALA A 583 -14.89 -0.13 -7.04
CA ALA A 583 -16.02 -1.04 -7.16
C ALA A 583 -15.56 -2.48 -7.48
N CYS A 584 -14.66 -2.66 -8.44
CA CYS A 584 -14.13 -3.99 -8.80
C CYS A 584 -13.35 -4.67 -7.67
N TYR A 585 -12.53 -3.91 -6.93
CA TYR A 585 -11.86 -4.43 -5.74
C TYR A 585 -12.84 -4.77 -4.61
N GLN A 586 -13.91 -3.99 -4.43
CA GLN A 586 -14.97 -4.30 -3.50
C GLN A 586 -15.72 -5.58 -3.90
N TYR A 587 -16.01 -5.79 -5.19
CA TYR A 587 -16.63 -7.03 -5.65
C TYR A 587 -15.75 -8.25 -5.37
N ARG A 588 -14.43 -8.15 -5.62
CA ARG A 588 -13.44 -9.19 -5.25
C ARG A 588 -13.43 -9.43 -3.75
N ALA A 589 -13.34 -8.37 -2.96
CA ALA A 589 -13.34 -8.44 -1.50
C ALA A 589 -14.63 -9.07 -0.95
N ASN A 590 -15.76 -8.80 -1.61
CA ASN A 590 -17.05 -9.37 -1.22
C ASN A 590 -17.22 -10.83 -1.66
N GLY A 591 -16.33 -11.35 -2.51
CA GLY A 591 -16.48 -12.68 -3.12
C GLY A 591 -17.67 -12.73 -4.10
N THR A 592 -18.08 -11.59 -4.63
CA THR A 592 -19.21 -11.45 -5.55
C THR A 592 -18.72 -11.23 -6.97
N ALA A 593 -19.38 -11.81 -7.97
CA ALA A 593 -19.03 -11.62 -9.36
C ALA A 593 -19.81 -10.44 -9.95
N PHE A 594 -19.23 -9.23 -9.97
CA PHE A 594 -19.69 -8.20 -10.91
C PHE A 594 -18.69 -7.06 -11.12
N CYS A 595 -17.63 -7.30 -11.87
CA CYS A 595 -16.98 -6.21 -12.59
C CYS A 595 -16.96 -6.63 -14.06
N ASP A 596 -17.10 -5.67 -14.98
CA ASP A 596 -17.05 -5.98 -16.41
C ASP A 596 -15.75 -6.75 -16.69
N PRO A 597 -15.82 -7.99 -17.22
CA PRO A 597 -14.64 -8.84 -17.36
C PRO A 597 -13.57 -8.26 -18.29
N ARG A 598 -13.91 -7.24 -19.08
CA ARG A 598 -12.97 -6.50 -19.93
C ARG A 598 -12.13 -5.48 -19.16
N PHE A 599 -12.59 -5.10 -17.97
CA PHE A 599 -11.99 -4.07 -17.10
C PHE A 599 -11.70 -4.62 -15.70
N TYR A 600 -11.72 -5.95 -15.56
CA TYR A 600 -11.70 -6.61 -14.27
C TYR A 600 -10.39 -6.40 -13.53
N ASP A 601 -9.27 -6.34 -14.24
CA ASP A 601 -7.95 -6.26 -13.64
C ASP A 601 -7.15 -5.02 -14.05
N LEU A 602 -6.22 -4.61 -13.19
CA LEU A 602 -5.20 -3.62 -13.54
C LEU A 602 -4.38 -4.10 -14.74
N ALA A 603 -4.23 -5.42 -14.91
CA ALA A 603 -3.49 -6.02 -16.02
C ALA A 603 -4.10 -5.64 -17.37
N ASP A 604 -5.42 -5.53 -17.46
CA ASP A 604 -6.13 -5.23 -18.70
C ASP A 604 -5.83 -3.80 -19.15
N MET A 605 -5.90 -2.84 -18.23
CA MET A 605 -5.50 -1.45 -18.47
C MET A 605 -4.02 -1.37 -18.84
N TYR A 606 -3.15 -1.97 -18.03
CA TYR A 606 -1.71 -1.98 -18.25
C TYR A 606 -1.35 -2.50 -19.65
N ASN A 607 -1.94 -3.63 -20.04
CA ASN A 607 -1.72 -4.25 -21.35
C ASN A 607 -2.29 -3.39 -22.48
N TRP A 608 -3.50 -2.85 -22.32
CA TRP A 608 -4.14 -2.03 -23.34
C TRP A 608 -3.38 -0.74 -23.62
N VAL A 609 -2.92 -0.06 -22.56
CA VAL A 609 -2.09 1.15 -22.67
C VAL A 609 -0.81 0.82 -23.44
N ARG A 610 -0.05 -0.19 -23.01
CA ARG A 610 1.22 -0.56 -23.66
C ARG A 610 1.03 -1.01 -25.11
N ALA A 611 -0.07 -1.68 -25.44
CA ALA A 611 -0.35 -2.08 -26.81
C ALA A 611 -0.43 -0.88 -27.77
N GLY A 612 -0.79 0.31 -27.30
CA GLY A 612 -0.77 1.55 -28.09
C GLY A 612 0.63 2.05 -28.45
N TRP A 613 1.62 1.71 -27.63
CA TRP A 613 3.01 2.18 -27.77
C TRP A 613 3.93 1.17 -28.46
N ARG A 614 3.35 0.12 -29.04
CA ARG A 614 4.08 -0.83 -29.87
C ARG A 614 4.44 -0.19 -31.21
N THR A 615 5.70 -0.31 -31.63
CA THR A 615 6.15 0.22 -32.93
C THR A 615 5.64 -0.65 -34.08
N ARG A 616 5.36 -0.02 -35.23
CA ARG A 616 5.06 -0.73 -36.48
C ARG A 616 6.12 -0.52 -37.56
N ASN A 617 7.04 0.43 -37.36
CA ASN A 617 8.14 0.63 -38.28
C ASN A 617 9.17 -0.50 -38.15
N PRO A 618 9.38 -1.33 -39.20
CA PRO A 618 10.34 -2.44 -39.16
C PRO A 618 11.77 -1.99 -38.87
N ALA A 619 12.15 -0.75 -39.21
CA ALA A 619 13.48 -0.22 -38.90
C ALA A 619 13.76 -0.21 -37.38
N THR A 620 12.72 -0.06 -36.55
CA THR A 620 12.86 -0.09 -35.09
C THR A 620 13.04 -1.50 -34.53
N TRP A 621 12.84 -2.55 -35.31
CA TRP A 621 12.83 -3.94 -34.82
C TRP A 621 14.22 -4.54 -34.69
N THR A 622 15.22 -3.93 -35.34
CA THR A 622 16.62 -4.38 -35.33
C THR A 622 17.60 -3.23 -35.06
N ALA A 623 17.11 -2.06 -34.64
CA ALA A 623 17.93 -0.87 -34.42
C ALA A 623 18.67 -0.86 -33.06
N GLY A 624 18.35 -1.80 -32.16
CA GLY A 624 19.01 -1.92 -30.88
C GLY A 624 20.46 -2.38 -31.02
N HIS A 625 21.28 -2.09 -30.01
CA HIS A 625 22.70 -2.43 -29.98
C HIS A 625 22.99 -3.94 -30.12
N ASP A 626 22.03 -4.78 -29.73
CA ASP A 626 22.07 -6.24 -29.81
C ASP A 626 21.45 -6.77 -31.11
N GLY A 627 21.13 -5.90 -32.07
CA GLY A 627 20.42 -6.23 -33.30
C GLY A 627 18.93 -6.52 -33.09
N THR A 628 18.38 -6.21 -31.90
CA THR A 628 16.96 -6.38 -31.58
C THR A 628 16.23 -5.03 -31.61
N HIS A 629 15.00 -4.98 -31.06
CA HIS A 629 14.17 -3.80 -31.14
C HIS A 629 14.62 -2.70 -30.17
N VAL A 630 14.28 -1.47 -30.54
CA VAL A 630 14.29 -0.31 -29.65
C VAL A 630 12.88 -0.03 -29.10
N GLY A 631 12.81 0.62 -27.95
CA GLY A 631 11.57 1.09 -27.32
C GLY A 631 10.98 0.16 -26.25
N GLY A 632 10.02 0.70 -25.52
CA GLY A 632 9.34 0.11 -24.36
C GLY A 632 8.61 -1.19 -24.61
N VAL A 633 8.15 -1.42 -25.83
CA VAL A 633 7.20 -2.48 -26.15
C VAL A 633 7.66 -3.25 -27.36
N GLU A 634 8.01 -4.51 -27.13
CA GLU A 634 8.44 -5.41 -28.19
C GLU A 634 7.37 -5.50 -29.33
N PRO A 635 7.78 -5.39 -30.60
CA PRO A 635 6.87 -5.36 -31.75
C PRO A 635 5.99 -6.61 -31.92
N THR A 636 6.53 -7.78 -31.54
CA THR A 636 5.85 -9.07 -31.66
C THR A 636 5.09 -9.45 -30.37
N ARG A 637 5.16 -8.62 -29.33
CA ARG A 637 4.52 -8.90 -28.04
C ARG A 637 3.02 -9.07 -28.23
N LYS A 638 2.55 -10.26 -27.87
CA LYS A 638 1.13 -10.56 -27.75
C LYS A 638 0.68 -10.08 -26.38
N PHE A 639 -0.19 -9.08 -26.36
CA PHE A 639 -1.02 -8.83 -25.19
C PHE A 639 -2.16 -9.86 -25.23
N GLY A 640 -2.57 -10.38 -24.07
CA GLY A 640 -3.70 -11.33 -23.98
C GLY A 640 -4.90 -10.80 -24.76
N VAL A 641 -5.76 -11.72 -25.25
CA VAL A 641 -6.81 -11.49 -26.25
C VAL A 641 -7.84 -10.44 -25.83
N PHE A 642 -7.45 -9.17 -25.87
CA PHE A 642 -8.30 -7.99 -25.90
C PHE A 642 -8.00 -7.19 -27.18
N ALA A 643 -7.64 -7.94 -28.23
CA ALA A 643 -7.36 -7.46 -29.56
C ALA A 643 -8.66 -7.29 -30.33
N GLN A 644 -9.32 -6.16 -30.12
CA GLN A 644 -9.90 -5.26 -31.13
C GLN A 644 -10.64 -4.13 -30.42
#